data_AF-A0A3D4YE45-F1
#
_entry.id   AF-A0A3D4YE45-F1
#
_cell.length_a   1.000
_cell.length_b   1.000
_cell.length_c   1.000
_cell.angle_alpha   90.00
_cell.angle_beta   90.00
_cell.angle_gamma   90.00
#
_symmetry.space_group_name_H-M   'P 1'
#
loop_
_entity.id
_entity.type
_entity.pdbx_description
1 polymer ?
#
loop_
_entity_poly.entity_id
_entity_poly.type
_entity_poly.pdbx_seq_one_letter_code
_entity_poly.pdbx_strand_id
1 'polypeptide(L)'
;NLRTVHEFLWLKDCISPKIKFKTQKLHDLRKEIAQTLVVSENNFAYKKKLSFGGNKYELGVGGLHSEDESGKFISDENVVIKDADVSSYYPNIIISGNIIPAHLDNNFIEILKKITKERVGAKKLKDKAKADGLKITINSIFGKLGSETFWLQDARAFLSVTVSGQLFLLMLIESLVLAGIEVVSANTDGIVCRFTKDLEKEYSEVCEWWQKETGFELEYTDYSLYIRSDVNNYLVKKTDGKTKEKGRYSEEGDLKKGYKYPIVPHILYQYFVNGISVEETLKSCTDILDFCISQKTGKDFVLEYRTEKETLKLQKTNRFYISNNGGELVKVRQENGSEIGLYVGNKTRLLNDLDDRLTIDFYDVNYAFYAEEAGKYIGEIEESVDKKYLSDEPLMVAGEAVETEEEFDVTKIKIIQPKFGHSKGNYVFEKENMVVYRGLGSIKYLTPTTASELYKASKVAHTSFIDLLLYLDANCHVNSRQMESLIKMNFFDCFYKNGKLLKIFSEFNDGKNKYSSKLKQETQDKRLDILRELETSLPDIKISFLDQVNFESQTFGSIQTLYPELSHRYIYASQVDLKYAPRITARCLATGKIETLKVYKNTYYSDPFEQGAIIFCRVMEKKAPVKFVNGTYEEDTHGIPQWWITNYSIVKPEELDKFLEEKK
;
A
#
# COMPACT_ATOMS: atom_id res chain seq x y z
N ASN A 1 -17.52 -2.89 -18.34
CA ASN A 1 -16.30 -2.84 -17.50
C ASN A 1 -16.32 -4.14 -16.70
N LEU A 2 -15.36 -5.06 -16.88
CA LEU A 2 -15.40 -6.42 -16.29
C LEU A 2 -14.92 -6.45 -14.82
N ARG A 3 -14.88 -5.31 -14.12
CA ARG A 3 -14.28 -5.18 -12.78
C ARG A 3 -15.32 -4.72 -11.77
N THR A 4 -15.18 -5.17 -10.52
CA THR A 4 -16.00 -4.69 -9.41
C THR A 4 -15.32 -3.49 -8.76
N VAL A 5 -15.95 -2.32 -8.80
CA VAL A 5 -15.42 -1.11 -8.14
C VAL A 5 -16.09 -0.97 -6.77
N HIS A 6 -15.26 -0.83 -5.74
CA HIS A 6 -15.69 -0.47 -4.40
C HIS A 6 -15.13 0.91 -4.04
N GLU A 7 -15.93 1.77 -3.42
CA GLU A 7 -15.41 3.01 -2.82
C GLU A 7 -14.85 2.73 -1.43
N PHE A 8 -15.51 1.84 -0.68
CA PHE A 8 -15.11 1.42 0.65
C PHE A 8 -15.55 -0.01 0.95
N LEU A 9 -14.93 -0.62 1.95
CA LEU A 9 -15.23 -1.96 2.45
C LEU A 9 -15.04 -2.00 3.96
N TRP A 10 -15.94 -2.67 4.67
CA TRP A 10 -15.71 -3.06 6.06
C TRP A 10 -14.99 -4.40 6.09
N LEU A 11 -13.96 -4.52 6.92
CA LEU A 11 -13.22 -5.78 7.00
C LEU A 11 -14.03 -6.88 7.69
N LYS A 12 -15.09 -6.57 8.48
CA LYS A 12 -16.03 -7.59 8.99
C LYS A 12 -16.59 -8.47 7.86
N ASP A 13 -16.85 -7.86 6.70
CA ASP A 13 -17.41 -8.52 5.52
C ASP A 13 -16.38 -9.35 4.73
N CYS A 14 -15.13 -9.38 5.23
CA CYS A 14 -13.97 -10.04 4.66
C CYS A 14 -13.39 -11.12 5.61
N ILE A 15 -13.97 -11.31 6.79
CA ILE A 15 -13.50 -12.30 7.77
C ILE A 15 -14.24 -13.62 7.57
N SER A 16 -13.48 -14.72 7.44
CA SER A 16 -14.07 -16.05 7.39
C SER A 16 -14.83 -16.38 8.69
N PRO A 17 -16.04 -16.96 8.61
CA PRO A 17 -16.80 -17.36 9.79
C PRO A 17 -16.14 -18.53 10.55
N LYS A 18 -15.12 -19.18 9.98
CA LYS A 18 -14.36 -20.24 10.64
C LYS A 18 -13.34 -19.73 11.65
N ILE A 19 -13.05 -18.43 11.69
CA ILE A 19 -12.08 -17.84 12.63
C ILE A 19 -12.63 -17.92 14.05
N LYS A 20 -11.86 -18.52 14.96
CA LYS A 20 -12.18 -18.65 16.38
C LYS A 20 -10.90 -18.43 17.19
N PHE A 21 -10.99 -17.63 18.25
CA PHE A 21 -9.87 -17.38 19.17
C PHE A 21 -10.26 -17.80 20.59
N LYS A 22 -9.26 -18.22 21.36
CA LYS A 22 -9.35 -18.70 22.76
C LYS A 22 -8.92 -17.64 23.76
N THR A 23 -8.10 -16.69 23.35
CA THR A 23 -7.51 -15.63 24.18
C THR A 23 -8.22 -14.30 23.96
N GLN A 24 -8.33 -13.50 25.03
CA GLN A 24 -9.00 -12.20 24.95
C GLN A 24 -8.31 -11.26 23.95
N LYS A 25 -6.98 -11.28 23.93
CA LYS A 25 -6.16 -10.43 23.09
C LYS A 25 -6.42 -10.64 21.59
N LEU A 26 -6.50 -11.88 21.14
CA LEU A 26 -6.78 -12.19 19.73
C LEU A 26 -8.25 -12.00 19.37
N HIS A 27 -9.15 -12.23 20.32
CA HIS A 27 -10.55 -11.87 20.15
C HIS A 27 -10.74 -10.35 19.96
N ASP A 28 -10.08 -9.53 20.78
CA ASP A 28 -10.12 -8.07 20.67
C ASP A 28 -9.51 -7.59 19.35
N LEU A 29 -8.39 -8.19 18.92
CA LEU A 29 -7.80 -7.91 17.61
C LEU A 29 -8.77 -8.23 16.47
N ARG A 30 -9.47 -9.38 16.52
CA ARG A 30 -10.50 -9.74 15.53
C ARG A 30 -11.61 -8.68 15.49
N LYS A 31 -12.08 -8.21 16.65
CA LYS A 31 -13.11 -7.15 16.76
C LYS A 31 -12.61 -5.84 16.16
N GLU A 32 -11.38 -5.44 16.49
CA GLU A 32 -10.75 -4.23 15.95
C GLU A 32 -10.60 -4.30 14.42
N ILE A 33 -10.17 -5.45 13.89
CA ILE A 33 -10.09 -5.67 12.44
C ILE A 33 -11.48 -5.61 11.83
N ALA A 34 -12.48 -6.31 12.38
CA ALA A 34 -13.85 -6.29 11.86
C ALA A 34 -14.43 -4.86 11.77
N GLN A 35 -14.14 -4.03 12.77
CA GLN A 35 -14.54 -2.63 12.85
C GLN A 35 -13.66 -1.67 12.03
N THR A 36 -12.74 -2.18 11.21
CA THR A 36 -11.91 -1.35 10.33
C THR A 36 -12.62 -1.13 8.99
N LEU A 37 -12.83 0.14 8.64
CA LEU A 37 -13.26 0.58 7.31
C LEU A 37 -12.04 0.90 6.45
N VAL A 38 -11.95 0.29 5.27
CA VAL A 38 -10.91 0.55 4.27
C VAL A 38 -11.53 1.16 3.01
N VAL A 39 -10.76 1.99 2.31
CA VAL A 39 -11.25 2.83 1.20
C VAL A 39 -10.34 2.79 -0.01
N SER A 40 -10.90 2.99 -1.20
CA SER A 40 -10.18 2.90 -2.46
C SER A 40 -9.11 3.97 -2.61
N GLU A 41 -9.30 5.17 -2.05
CA GLU A 41 -8.31 6.25 -2.15
C GLU A 41 -6.99 5.93 -1.43
N ASN A 42 -7.00 4.99 -0.49
CA ASN A 42 -5.81 4.49 0.19
C ASN A 42 -5.49 3.04 -0.21
N ASN A 43 -5.88 2.62 -1.42
CA ASN A 43 -5.67 1.27 -1.95
C ASN A 43 -6.18 0.16 -1.02
N PHE A 44 -7.24 0.45 -0.26
CA PHE A 44 -7.80 -0.40 0.78
C PHE A 44 -6.77 -0.87 1.84
N ALA A 45 -5.71 -0.09 2.06
CA ALA A 45 -4.67 -0.44 3.01
C ALA A 45 -5.17 -0.36 4.45
N TYR A 46 -4.74 -1.33 5.27
CA TYR A 46 -4.83 -1.31 6.72
C TYR A 46 -3.52 -1.87 7.29
N LYS A 47 -3.21 -1.50 8.53
CA LYS A 47 -2.09 -2.05 9.28
C LYS A 47 -2.49 -2.25 10.74
N LYS A 48 -2.18 -3.42 11.31
CA LYS A 48 -2.30 -3.71 12.75
C LYS A 48 -1.00 -4.28 13.26
N LYS A 49 -0.71 -4.04 14.54
CA LYS A 49 0.40 -4.64 15.28
C LYS A 49 -0.15 -5.36 16.49
N LEU A 50 0.41 -6.53 16.78
CA LEU A 50 0.03 -7.36 17.90
C LEU A 50 1.31 -7.88 18.57
N SER A 51 1.40 -7.81 19.89
CA SER A 51 2.37 -8.62 20.64
C SER A 51 1.64 -9.84 21.20
N PHE A 52 2.09 -11.05 20.92
CA PHE A 52 1.43 -12.29 21.38
C PHE A 52 2.45 -13.42 21.45
N GLY A 53 2.39 -14.25 22.50
CA GLY A 53 3.24 -15.44 22.63
C GLY A 53 4.73 -15.14 22.61
N GLY A 54 5.16 -14.06 23.26
CA GLY A 54 6.56 -13.61 23.27
C GLY A 54 7.08 -12.99 21.97
N ASN A 55 6.24 -12.87 20.93
CA ASN A 55 6.61 -12.30 19.64
C ASN A 55 5.76 -11.07 19.28
N LYS A 56 6.13 -10.36 18.21
CA LYS A 56 5.37 -9.25 17.62
C LYS A 56 4.99 -9.60 16.20
N TYR A 57 3.76 -9.28 15.83
CA TYR A 57 3.19 -9.56 14.52
C TYR A 57 2.65 -8.28 13.89
N GLU A 58 2.94 -8.09 12.61
CA GLU A 58 2.34 -7.08 11.75
C GLU A 58 1.35 -7.73 10.78
N LEU A 59 0.16 -7.14 10.69
CA LEU A 59 -0.89 -7.50 9.74
C LEU A 59 -1.12 -6.34 8.79
N GLY A 60 -1.30 -6.63 7.49
CA GLY A 60 -1.71 -5.65 6.49
C GLY A 60 -1.95 -6.29 5.12
N VAL A 61 -2.13 -5.48 4.08
CA VAL A 61 -2.43 -6.00 2.72
C VAL A 61 -1.38 -6.98 2.16
N GLY A 62 -0.17 -7.01 2.74
CA GLY A 62 0.89 -7.96 2.38
C GLY A 62 0.87 -9.31 3.10
N GLY A 63 -0.07 -9.57 4.01
CA GLY A 63 -0.13 -10.81 4.81
C GLY A 63 0.28 -10.60 6.27
N LEU A 64 0.50 -11.70 7.00
CA LEU A 64 1.03 -11.72 8.37
C LEU A 64 2.56 -11.80 8.31
N HIS A 65 3.25 -11.05 9.18
CA HIS A 65 4.70 -11.21 9.38
C HIS A 65 5.03 -11.01 10.85
N SER A 66 5.96 -11.79 11.40
CA SER A 66 6.58 -11.47 12.68
C SER A 66 7.66 -10.39 12.54
N GLU A 67 7.86 -9.60 13.59
CA GLU A 67 9.00 -8.69 13.73
C GLU A 67 10.18 -9.48 14.31
N ASP A 68 10.84 -10.26 13.45
CA ASP A 68 11.98 -11.09 13.82
C ASP A 68 13.22 -10.25 14.14
N GLU A 69 13.91 -10.62 15.21
CA GLU A 69 15.26 -10.14 15.52
C GLU A 69 16.33 -11.13 15.01
N SER A 70 17.57 -10.64 14.89
CA SER A 70 18.74 -11.48 14.59
C SER A 70 18.85 -12.61 15.60
N GLY A 71 19.11 -13.82 15.12
CA GLY A 71 19.10 -15.01 15.96
C GLY A 71 19.71 -16.24 15.30
N LYS A 72 20.26 -17.11 16.16
CA LYS A 72 20.83 -18.41 15.82
C LYS A 72 20.14 -19.50 16.62
N PHE A 73 19.41 -20.37 15.90
CA PHE A 73 18.68 -21.48 16.49
C PHE A 73 19.27 -22.80 15.98
N ILE A 74 19.60 -23.70 16.90
CA ILE A 74 20.21 -25.00 16.60
C ILE A 74 19.31 -26.08 17.20
N SER A 75 19.01 -27.12 16.42
CA SER A 75 18.34 -28.31 16.96
C SER A 75 19.35 -29.24 17.62
N ASP A 76 18.95 -29.94 18.67
CA ASP A 76 19.80 -30.93 19.32
C ASP A 76 19.00 -32.19 19.74
N GLU A 77 19.54 -32.95 20.69
CA GLU A 77 18.89 -34.16 21.19
C GLU A 77 17.56 -33.89 21.92
N ASN A 78 17.34 -32.68 22.42
CA ASN A 78 16.17 -32.28 23.20
C ASN A 78 15.29 -31.25 22.47
N VAL A 79 15.86 -30.40 21.62
CA VAL A 79 15.18 -29.28 20.97
C VAL A 79 14.97 -29.55 19.48
N VAL A 80 13.74 -29.30 19.01
CA VAL A 80 13.33 -29.40 17.61
C VAL A 80 13.06 -27.99 17.08
N ILE A 81 13.51 -27.73 15.84
CA ILE A 81 13.15 -26.56 15.06
C ILE A 81 12.42 -27.04 13.82
N LYS A 82 11.15 -26.66 13.68
CA LYS A 82 10.28 -27.19 12.63
C LYS A 82 9.52 -26.07 11.95
N ASP A 83 9.66 -26.03 10.63
CA ASP A 83 8.90 -25.17 9.72
C ASP A 83 7.60 -25.87 9.33
N ALA A 84 6.51 -25.13 9.38
CA ALA A 84 5.20 -25.56 8.91
C ALA A 84 4.67 -24.52 7.93
N ASP A 85 4.72 -24.86 6.65
CA ASP A 85 4.31 -24.02 5.53
C ASP A 85 2.94 -24.49 5.01
N VAL A 86 2.02 -23.58 4.73
CA VAL A 86 0.68 -23.95 4.25
C VAL A 86 0.69 -24.12 2.73
N SER A 87 0.41 -25.32 2.26
CA SER A 87 0.42 -25.63 0.83
C SER A 87 -0.64 -24.82 0.08
N SER A 88 -0.21 -24.04 -0.92
CA SER A 88 -1.12 -23.27 -1.79
C SER A 88 -2.11 -22.40 -1.00
N TYR A 89 -1.60 -21.66 -0.02
CA TYR A 89 -2.39 -21.00 1.01
C TYR A 89 -3.54 -20.14 0.49
N TYR A 90 -3.25 -19.05 -0.23
CA TYR A 90 -4.28 -18.16 -0.78
C TYR A 90 -5.27 -18.85 -1.74
N PRO A 91 -4.83 -19.70 -2.69
CA PRO A 91 -5.75 -20.52 -3.48
C PRO A 91 -6.72 -21.35 -2.63
N ASN A 92 -6.22 -21.99 -1.57
CA ASN A 92 -7.06 -22.80 -0.68
C ASN A 92 -8.01 -21.95 0.15
N ILE A 93 -7.62 -20.74 0.57
CA ILE A 93 -8.54 -19.78 1.20
C ILE A 93 -9.66 -19.38 0.22
N ILE A 94 -9.33 -19.09 -1.03
CA ILE A 94 -10.32 -18.77 -2.08
C ILE A 94 -11.32 -19.92 -2.25
N ILE A 95 -10.82 -21.15 -2.41
CA ILE A 95 -11.64 -22.35 -2.63
C ILE A 95 -12.52 -22.66 -1.41
N SER A 96 -11.92 -22.71 -0.21
CA SER A 96 -12.61 -23.12 1.02
C SER A 96 -13.61 -22.07 1.51
N GLY A 97 -13.32 -20.78 1.28
CA GLY A 97 -14.19 -19.66 1.61
C GLY A 97 -15.23 -19.33 0.53
N ASN A 98 -15.22 -20.05 -0.61
CA ASN A 98 -16.04 -19.74 -1.78
C ASN A 98 -15.96 -18.26 -2.18
N ILE A 99 -14.75 -17.70 -2.20
CA ILE A 99 -14.52 -16.27 -2.42
C ILE A 99 -14.51 -16.01 -3.93
N ILE A 100 -15.58 -15.42 -4.44
CA ILE A 100 -15.79 -15.18 -5.87
C ILE A 100 -15.80 -13.65 -6.11
N PRO A 101 -15.03 -13.14 -7.08
CA PRO A 101 -15.17 -11.76 -7.53
C PRO A 101 -16.61 -11.47 -7.93
N ALA A 102 -17.19 -10.35 -7.48
CA ALA A 102 -18.64 -10.10 -7.59
C ALA A 102 -19.16 -10.05 -9.04
N HIS A 103 -18.27 -9.83 -10.02
CA HIS A 103 -18.58 -9.84 -11.45
C HIS A 103 -18.45 -11.23 -12.12
N LEU A 104 -18.12 -12.28 -11.36
CA LEU A 104 -17.99 -13.67 -11.81
C LEU A 104 -19.00 -14.59 -11.12
N ASP A 105 -19.12 -15.81 -11.65
CA ASP A 105 -19.97 -16.87 -11.12
C ASP A 105 -19.15 -18.01 -10.49
N ASN A 106 -19.85 -19.05 -10.02
CA ASN A 106 -19.25 -20.22 -9.38
C ASN A 106 -18.25 -20.99 -10.27
N ASN A 107 -18.25 -20.79 -11.59
CA ASN A 107 -17.28 -21.45 -12.47
C ASN A 107 -15.84 -21.04 -12.12
N PHE A 108 -15.65 -19.84 -11.55
CA PHE A 108 -14.35 -19.39 -11.06
C PHE A 108 -13.73 -20.37 -10.06
N ILE A 109 -14.52 -20.81 -9.07
CA ILE A 109 -14.07 -21.74 -8.02
C ILE A 109 -13.84 -23.13 -8.61
N GLU A 110 -14.72 -23.60 -9.49
CA GLU A 110 -14.58 -24.92 -10.12
C GLU A 110 -13.32 -25.02 -10.99
N ILE A 111 -13.00 -23.96 -11.74
CA ILE A 111 -11.75 -23.87 -12.51
C ILE A 111 -10.55 -23.88 -11.56
N LEU A 112 -10.57 -23.08 -10.48
CA LEU A 112 -9.47 -23.01 -9.52
C LEU A 112 -9.23 -24.37 -8.83
N LYS A 113 -10.30 -25.06 -8.42
CA LYS A 113 -10.24 -26.45 -7.89
C LYS A 113 -9.61 -27.39 -8.91
N LYS A 114 -10.05 -27.33 -10.17
CA LYS A 114 -9.53 -28.18 -11.25
C LYS A 114 -8.03 -28.00 -11.45
N ILE A 115 -7.55 -26.77 -11.65
CA ILE A 115 -6.13 -26.51 -11.89
C ILE A 115 -5.26 -26.84 -10.66
N THR A 116 -5.80 -26.67 -9.45
CA THR A 116 -5.12 -27.04 -8.20
C THR A 116 -4.97 -28.55 -8.09
N LYS A 117 -6.04 -29.30 -8.39
CA LYS A 117 -6.01 -30.77 -8.44
C LYS A 117 -5.06 -31.29 -9.52
N GLU A 118 -5.07 -30.67 -10.70
CA GLU A 118 -4.14 -31.02 -11.78
C GLU A 118 -2.68 -30.80 -11.37
N ARG A 119 -2.37 -29.74 -10.61
CA ARG A 119 -1.02 -29.49 -10.08
C ARG A 119 -0.59 -30.58 -9.12
N VAL A 120 -1.48 -31.03 -8.23
CA VAL A 120 -1.20 -32.15 -7.32
C VAL A 120 -0.95 -33.45 -8.10
N GLY A 121 -1.76 -33.71 -9.14
CA GLY A 121 -1.53 -34.83 -10.06
C GLY A 121 -0.17 -34.76 -10.76
N ALA A 122 0.22 -33.59 -11.26
CA ALA A 122 1.53 -33.37 -11.89
C ALA A 122 2.71 -33.61 -10.91
N LYS A 123 2.60 -33.15 -9.66
CA LYS A 123 3.58 -33.45 -8.59
C LYS A 123 3.74 -34.97 -8.41
N LYS A 124 2.64 -35.72 -8.32
CA LYS A 124 2.66 -37.19 -8.15
C LYS A 124 3.27 -37.91 -9.34
N LEU A 125 3.04 -37.41 -10.56
CA LEU A 125 3.62 -37.93 -11.80
C LEU A 125 5.06 -37.47 -12.05
N LYS A 126 5.64 -36.64 -11.16
CA LYS A 126 6.96 -35.99 -11.33
C LYS A 126 7.07 -35.15 -12.60
N ASP A 127 5.96 -34.65 -13.14
CA ASP A 127 5.92 -33.69 -14.24
C ASP A 127 6.21 -32.28 -13.71
N LYS A 128 7.51 -31.98 -13.58
CA LYS A 128 8.01 -30.73 -12.98
C LYS A 128 7.55 -29.50 -13.77
N ALA A 129 7.64 -29.54 -15.10
CA ALA A 129 7.28 -28.40 -15.95
C ALA A 129 5.80 -28.02 -15.80
N LYS A 130 4.90 -29.00 -15.82
CA LYS A 130 3.47 -28.74 -15.61
C LYS A 130 3.18 -28.29 -14.18
N ALA A 131 3.79 -28.91 -13.17
CA ALA A 131 3.59 -28.53 -11.78
C ALA A 131 4.03 -27.09 -11.49
N ASP A 132 5.17 -26.65 -12.05
CA ASP A 132 5.71 -25.31 -11.88
C ASP A 132 4.89 -24.26 -12.66
N GLY A 133 4.49 -24.56 -13.91
CA GLY A 133 3.61 -23.67 -14.68
C GLY A 133 2.24 -23.45 -14.01
N LEU A 134 1.65 -24.52 -13.48
CA LEU A 134 0.41 -24.43 -12.70
C LEU A 134 0.61 -23.66 -11.38
N LYS A 135 1.76 -23.83 -10.69
CA LYS A 135 2.07 -23.06 -9.47
C LYS A 135 2.05 -21.56 -9.76
N ILE A 136 2.69 -21.11 -10.84
CA ILE A 136 2.72 -19.69 -11.24
C ILE A 136 1.29 -19.21 -11.52
N THR A 137 0.53 -19.96 -12.30
CA THR A 137 -0.85 -19.61 -12.68
C THR A 137 -1.73 -19.44 -11.45
N ILE A 138 -1.75 -20.46 -10.59
CA ILE A 138 -2.58 -20.52 -9.38
C ILE A 138 -2.21 -19.39 -8.41
N ASN A 139 -0.91 -19.21 -8.11
CA ASN A 139 -0.47 -18.19 -7.16
C ASN A 139 -0.68 -16.76 -7.69
N SER A 140 -0.69 -16.57 -9.03
CA SER A 140 -0.91 -15.25 -9.62
C SER A 140 -2.33 -14.73 -9.41
N ILE A 141 -3.33 -15.60 -9.28
CA ILE A 141 -4.75 -15.23 -9.15
C ILE A 141 -4.97 -14.25 -8.00
N PHE A 142 -4.39 -14.55 -6.83
CA PHE A 142 -4.48 -13.66 -5.67
C PHE A 142 -3.98 -12.24 -5.99
N GLY A 143 -2.77 -12.11 -6.54
CA GLY A 143 -2.21 -10.80 -6.89
C GLY A 143 -3.01 -10.06 -7.97
N LYS A 144 -3.72 -10.80 -8.83
CA LYS A 144 -4.60 -10.23 -9.85
C LYS A 144 -5.92 -9.70 -9.29
N LEU A 145 -6.42 -10.23 -8.17
CA LEU A 145 -7.59 -9.68 -7.46
C LEU A 145 -7.32 -8.26 -6.95
N GLY A 146 -6.08 -7.97 -6.53
CA GLY A 146 -5.66 -6.65 -6.03
C GLY A 146 -5.15 -5.67 -7.11
N SER A 147 -5.14 -6.05 -8.39
CA SER A 147 -4.52 -5.26 -9.46
C SER A 147 -5.53 -4.33 -10.14
N GLU A 148 -5.47 -3.02 -9.88
CA GLU A 148 -6.42 -2.00 -10.39
C GLU A 148 -6.68 -2.04 -11.91
N THR A 149 -5.67 -2.44 -12.68
CA THR A 149 -5.73 -2.46 -14.15
C THR A 149 -6.15 -3.80 -14.73
N PHE A 150 -6.23 -4.86 -13.93
CA PHE A 150 -6.51 -6.20 -14.40
C PHE A 150 -8.01 -6.53 -14.34
N TRP A 151 -8.50 -7.36 -15.27
CA TRP A 151 -9.94 -7.65 -15.39
C TRP A 151 -10.50 -8.41 -14.19
N LEU A 152 -9.69 -9.24 -13.52
CA LEU A 152 -10.09 -10.03 -12.35
C LEU A 152 -10.21 -9.19 -11.07
N GLN A 153 -9.93 -7.89 -11.13
CA GLN A 153 -9.84 -7.05 -9.94
C GLN A 153 -11.16 -7.00 -9.16
N ASP A 154 -11.05 -7.31 -7.87
CA ASP A 154 -12.12 -7.21 -6.89
C ASP A 154 -11.49 -7.05 -5.50
N ALA A 155 -11.60 -5.84 -4.95
CA ALA A 155 -10.98 -5.50 -3.68
C ALA A 155 -11.57 -6.29 -2.51
N ARG A 156 -12.86 -6.65 -2.55
CA ARG A 156 -13.49 -7.43 -1.49
C ARG A 156 -12.96 -8.86 -1.50
N ALA A 157 -12.87 -9.48 -2.68
CA ALA A 157 -12.28 -10.82 -2.80
C ALA A 157 -10.81 -10.82 -2.35
N PHE A 158 -10.02 -9.84 -2.77
CA PHE A 158 -8.62 -9.67 -2.35
C PHE A 158 -8.49 -9.58 -0.81
N LEU A 159 -9.24 -8.66 -0.19
CA LEU A 159 -9.19 -8.46 1.27
C LEU A 159 -9.72 -9.68 2.03
N SER A 160 -10.76 -10.35 1.52
CA SER A 160 -11.31 -11.55 2.15
C SER A 160 -10.27 -12.65 2.27
N VAL A 161 -9.47 -12.83 1.22
CA VAL A 161 -8.36 -13.80 1.23
C VAL A 161 -7.27 -13.38 2.22
N THR A 162 -6.83 -12.11 2.17
CA THR A 162 -5.72 -11.62 3.00
C THR A 162 -6.07 -11.60 4.49
N VAL A 163 -7.21 -11.00 4.86
CA VAL A 163 -7.63 -10.87 6.26
C VAL A 163 -7.92 -12.25 6.85
N SER A 164 -8.64 -13.11 6.13
CA SER A 164 -8.92 -14.46 6.61
C SER A 164 -7.62 -15.27 6.77
N GLY A 165 -6.68 -15.17 5.83
CA GLY A 165 -5.38 -15.83 5.92
C GLY A 165 -4.63 -15.43 7.19
N GLN A 166 -4.45 -14.14 7.44
CA GLN A 166 -3.77 -13.68 8.66
C GLN A 166 -4.41 -14.23 9.94
N LEU A 167 -5.75 -14.20 10.02
CA LEU A 167 -6.47 -14.68 11.19
C LEU A 167 -6.40 -16.20 11.33
N PHE A 168 -6.40 -16.96 10.23
CA PHE A 168 -6.19 -18.40 10.26
C PHE A 168 -4.80 -18.75 10.77
N LEU A 169 -3.76 -18.04 10.34
CA LEU A 169 -2.40 -18.29 10.81
C LEU A 169 -2.25 -17.89 12.29
N LEU A 170 -2.85 -16.78 12.72
CA LEU A 170 -2.94 -16.43 14.15
C LEU A 170 -3.70 -17.47 14.97
N MET A 171 -4.71 -18.13 14.40
CA MET A 171 -5.46 -19.21 15.08
C MET A 171 -4.57 -20.44 15.33
N LEU A 172 -3.64 -20.74 14.42
CA LEU A 172 -2.61 -21.77 14.63
C LEU A 172 -1.61 -21.34 15.70
N ILE A 173 -1.07 -20.12 15.58
CA ILE A 173 -0.11 -19.53 16.52
C ILE A 173 -0.67 -19.53 17.94
N GLU A 174 -1.92 -19.10 18.13
CA GLU A 174 -2.60 -19.10 19.43
C GLU A 174 -2.58 -20.48 20.08
N SER A 175 -2.94 -21.51 19.32
CA SER A 175 -3.07 -22.86 19.86
C SER A 175 -1.70 -23.47 20.17
N LEU A 176 -0.66 -23.14 19.39
CA LEU A 176 0.71 -23.57 19.67
C LEU A 176 1.26 -22.90 20.94
N VAL A 177 1.08 -21.57 21.06
CA VAL A 177 1.51 -20.82 22.25
C VAL A 177 0.82 -21.33 23.52
N LEU A 178 -0.50 -21.60 23.46
CA LEU A 178 -1.24 -22.17 24.58
C LEU A 178 -0.82 -23.60 24.94
N ALA A 179 -0.22 -24.33 24.00
CA ALA A 179 0.39 -25.65 24.24
C ALA A 179 1.85 -25.57 24.72
N GLY A 180 2.37 -24.35 24.97
CA GLY A 180 3.75 -24.14 25.42
C GLY A 180 4.81 -24.19 24.31
N ILE A 181 4.39 -24.14 23.04
CA ILE A 181 5.28 -24.21 21.87
C ILE A 181 5.68 -22.80 21.44
N GLU A 182 6.97 -22.59 21.24
CA GLU A 182 7.48 -21.28 20.80
C GLU A 182 7.29 -21.09 19.30
N VAL A 183 6.67 -19.98 18.90
CA VAL A 183 6.60 -19.57 17.49
C VAL A 183 7.66 -18.50 17.25
N VAL A 184 8.82 -18.93 16.76
CA VAL A 184 9.98 -18.05 16.60
C VAL A 184 9.83 -17.13 15.40
N SER A 185 9.21 -17.58 14.31
CA SER A 185 8.96 -16.79 13.08
C SER A 185 7.58 -17.08 12.51
N ALA A 186 6.97 -16.09 11.87
CA ALA A 186 5.79 -16.25 11.04
C ALA A 186 5.91 -15.36 9.80
N ASN A 187 5.65 -15.93 8.63
CA ASN A 187 5.50 -15.17 7.39
C ASN A 187 4.05 -15.26 6.90
N THR A 188 3.83 -14.94 5.62
CA THR A 188 2.49 -14.84 5.05
C THR A 188 1.71 -16.16 5.08
N ASP A 189 2.39 -17.29 4.95
CA ASP A 189 1.81 -18.60 4.69
C ASP A 189 2.36 -19.73 5.57
N GLY A 190 3.25 -19.44 6.51
CA GLY A 190 3.89 -20.44 7.35
C GLY A 190 4.47 -19.88 8.64
N ILE A 191 4.90 -20.81 9.50
CA ILE A 191 5.52 -20.52 10.80
C ILE A 191 6.73 -21.41 11.02
N VAL A 192 7.69 -20.90 11.79
CA VAL A 192 8.81 -21.67 12.32
C VAL A 192 8.62 -21.77 13.82
N CYS A 193 8.63 -23.00 14.33
CA CYS A 193 8.44 -23.29 15.75
C CYS A 193 9.71 -23.88 16.36
N ARG A 194 9.91 -23.61 17.65
CA ARG A 194 10.92 -24.24 18.50
C ARG A 194 10.25 -24.85 19.71
N PHE A 195 10.54 -26.12 19.99
CA PHE A 195 9.97 -26.83 21.13
C PHE A 195 10.85 -28.01 21.53
N THR A 196 10.67 -28.49 22.75
CA THR A 196 11.34 -29.69 23.23
C THR A 196 10.65 -30.95 22.71
N LYS A 197 11.38 -32.05 22.51
CA LYS A 197 10.85 -33.28 21.91
C LYS A 197 9.66 -33.88 22.66
N ASP A 198 9.54 -33.65 23.97
CA ASP A 198 8.38 -34.07 24.75
C ASP A 198 7.07 -33.37 24.33
N LEU A 199 7.14 -32.19 23.70
CA LEU A 199 5.98 -31.46 23.15
C LEU A 199 5.67 -31.81 21.68
N GLU A 200 6.38 -32.77 21.07
CA GLU A 200 6.18 -33.11 19.65
C GLU A 200 4.77 -33.66 19.39
N LYS A 201 4.22 -34.40 20.36
CA LYS A 201 2.85 -34.92 20.26
C LYS A 201 1.83 -33.78 20.29
N GLU A 202 1.96 -32.87 21.24
CA GLU A 202 1.09 -31.69 21.41
C GLU A 202 1.16 -30.80 20.15
N TYR A 203 2.36 -30.59 19.59
CA TYR A 203 2.56 -29.87 18.33
C TYR A 203 1.75 -30.52 17.20
N SER A 204 1.92 -31.83 17.00
CA SER A 204 1.20 -32.57 15.96
C SER A 204 -0.31 -32.51 16.14
N GLU A 205 -0.81 -32.69 17.37
CA GLU A 205 -2.25 -32.62 17.68
C GLU A 205 -2.84 -31.23 17.38
N VAL A 206 -2.13 -30.15 17.72
CA VAL A 206 -2.55 -28.77 17.40
C VAL A 206 -2.58 -28.54 15.89
N CYS A 207 -1.54 -28.95 15.17
CA CYS A 207 -1.48 -28.80 13.72
C CYS A 207 -2.55 -29.64 13.00
N GLU A 208 -2.80 -30.87 13.43
CA GLU A 208 -3.87 -31.72 12.89
C GLU A 208 -5.26 -31.15 13.15
N TRP A 209 -5.50 -30.65 14.36
CA TRP A 209 -6.73 -29.93 14.69
C TRP A 209 -6.93 -28.72 13.77
N TRP A 210 -5.90 -27.91 13.57
CA TRP A 210 -5.99 -26.71 12.73
C TRP A 210 -6.25 -27.05 11.26
N GLN A 211 -5.57 -28.08 10.72
CA GLN A 211 -5.81 -28.57 9.37
C GLN A 211 -7.25 -29.09 9.21
N LYS A 212 -7.80 -29.76 10.23
CA LYS A 212 -9.19 -30.23 10.22
C LYS A 212 -10.21 -29.09 10.25
N GLU A 213 -10.03 -28.08 11.10
CA GLU A 213 -10.95 -26.94 11.20
C GLU A 213 -10.94 -26.08 9.93
N THR A 214 -9.75 -25.86 9.36
CA THR A 214 -9.59 -24.98 8.20
C THR A 214 -9.86 -25.70 6.87
N GLY A 215 -9.46 -26.97 6.78
CA GLY A 215 -9.36 -27.72 5.52
C GLY A 215 -8.07 -27.46 4.75
N PHE A 216 -7.06 -26.85 5.37
CA PHE A 216 -5.74 -26.61 4.79
C PHE A 216 -4.78 -27.77 5.07
N GLU A 217 -3.66 -27.78 4.36
CA GLU A 217 -2.61 -28.80 4.48
C GLU A 217 -1.28 -28.11 4.83
N LEU A 218 -0.58 -28.63 5.84
CA LEU A 218 0.73 -28.17 6.27
C LEU A 218 1.82 -29.09 5.71
N GLU A 219 2.82 -28.48 5.07
CA GLU A 219 4.08 -29.11 4.67
C GLU A 219 5.14 -28.81 5.75
N TYR A 220 5.72 -29.86 6.34
CA TYR A 220 6.71 -29.72 7.42
C TYR A 220 8.14 -29.86 6.92
N THR A 221 9.05 -29.07 7.47
CA THR A 221 10.49 -29.25 7.28
C THR A 221 11.25 -29.09 8.60
N ASP A 222 12.03 -30.10 8.97
CA ASP A 222 12.91 -30.02 10.14
C ASP A 222 14.21 -29.32 9.82
N TYR A 223 14.60 -28.39 10.69
CA TYR A 223 15.84 -27.63 10.59
C TYR A 223 16.84 -28.09 11.64
N SER A 224 18.07 -28.35 11.19
CA SER A 224 19.23 -28.52 12.06
C SER A 224 19.82 -27.19 12.51
N LEU A 225 19.72 -26.17 11.64
CA LEU A 225 20.17 -24.82 11.88
C LEU A 225 19.18 -23.83 11.26
N TYR A 226 18.83 -22.79 12.00
CA TYR A 226 18.07 -21.64 11.51
C TYR A 226 18.75 -20.36 11.97
N ILE A 227 19.36 -19.65 11.01
CA ILE A 227 19.97 -18.34 11.20
C ILE A 227 19.09 -17.30 10.52
N ARG A 228 18.84 -16.18 11.19
CA ARG A 228 18.13 -15.04 10.57
C ARG A 228 18.66 -13.70 11.02
N SER A 229 18.49 -12.69 10.18
CA SER A 229 18.53 -11.27 10.58
C SER A 229 17.12 -10.70 10.76
N ASP A 230 16.18 -11.18 9.95
CA ASP A 230 14.75 -10.81 9.98
C ASP A 230 13.94 -11.88 9.21
N VAL A 231 12.60 -11.74 9.19
CA VAL A 231 11.66 -12.71 8.57
C VAL A 231 11.92 -12.96 7.07
N ASN A 232 12.59 -12.05 6.37
CA ASN A 232 12.91 -12.15 4.94
C ASN A 232 14.39 -12.42 4.64
N ASN A 233 15.24 -12.46 5.67
CA ASN A 233 16.68 -12.65 5.57
C ASN A 233 17.09 -13.79 6.50
N TYR A 234 17.21 -15.00 5.95
CA TYR A 234 17.58 -16.18 6.73
C TYR A 234 18.34 -17.21 5.91
N LEU A 235 19.03 -18.08 6.63
CA LEU A 235 19.78 -19.24 6.17
C LEU A 235 19.37 -20.44 7.02
N VAL A 236 18.83 -21.47 6.39
CA VAL A 236 18.45 -22.72 7.07
C VAL A 236 19.29 -23.87 6.58
N LYS A 237 19.64 -24.79 7.48
CA LYS A 237 20.14 -26.13 7.15
C LYS A 237 19.10 -27.13 7.63
N LYS A 238 18.63 -27.98 6.72
CA LYS A 238 17.68 -29.06 7.02
C LYS A 238 18.38 -30.22 7.72
N THR A 239 17.61 -31.14 8.28
CA THR A 239 18.14 -32.39 8.85
C THR A 239 18.73 -33.33 7.78
N ASP A 240 18.31 -33.21 6.51
CA ASP A 240 18.88 -33.94 5.37
C ASP A 240 20.17 -33.30 4.80
N GLY A 241 20.67 -32.23 5.42
CA GLY A 241 21.87 -31.51 5.03
C GLY A 241 21.67 -30.46 3.93
N LYS A 242 20.50 -30.39 3.28
CA LYS A 242 20.22 -29.34 2.29
C LYS A 242 20.02 -27.99 2.95
N THR A 243 20.38 -26.92 2.26
CA THR A 243 20.20 -25.56 2.73
C THR A 243 19.09 -24.82 1.96
N LYS A 244 18.63 -23.72 2.55
CA LYS A 244 17.75 -22.74 1.88
C LYS A 244 18.13 -21.35 2.36
N GLU A 245 18.47 -20.49 1.41
CA GLU A 245 18.92 -19.13 1.60
C GLU A 245 17.83 -18.15 1.15
N LYS A 246 17.66 -17.05 1.90
CA LYS A 246 16.73 -15.98 1.51
C LYS A 246 17.30 -14.61 1.83
N GLY A 247 16.99 -13.65 0.95
CA GLY A 247 17.41 -12.26 1.12
C GLY A 247 18.93 -12.14 1.02
N ARG A 248 19.55 -11.51 2.01
CA ARG A 248 20.99 -11.23 2.06
C ARG A 248 21.90 -12.46 2.20
N TYR A 249 21.34 -13.63 2.50
CA TYR A 249 22.07 -14.90 2.56
C TYR A 249 22.11 -15.63 1.21
N SER A 250 21.35 -15.16 0.22
CA SER A 250 21.32 -15.77 -1.12
C SER A 250 22.41 -15.18 -2.01
N GLU A 251 23.25 -16.04 -2.56
CA GLU A 251 24.20 -15.67 -3.62
C GLU A 251 23.48 -15.43 -4.95
N GLU A 252 22.37 -16.14 -5.18
CA GLU A 252 21.56 -15.98 -6.39
C GLU A 252 20.83 -14.62 -6.39
N GLY A 253 21.20 -13.75 -7.33
CA GLY A 253 20.51 -12.51 -7.61
C GLY A 253 19.46 -12.68 -8.71
N ASP A 254 18.22 -12.22 -8.47
CA ASP A 254 17.27 -11.93 -9.55
C ASP A 254 17.92 -10.88 -10.47
N LEU A 255 18.00 -11.14 -11.78
CA LEU A 255 18.56 -10.21 -12.77
C LEU A 255 17.86 -8.83 -12.76
N LYS A 256 16.66 -8.74 -12.18
CA LYS A 256 15.91 -7.48 -11.99
C LYS A 256 16.34 -6.70 -10.74
N LYS A 257 17.07 -7.31 -9.80
CA LYS A 257 17.56 -6.71 -8.56
C LYS A 257 19.02 -6.27 -8.71
N GLY A 258 19.46 -5.42 -7.79
CA GLY A 258 20.85 -4.98 -7.76
C GLY A 258 21.80 -6.13 -7.41
N TYR A 259 22.94 -6.19 -8.08
CA TYR A 259 24.04 -7.11 -7.78
C TYR A 259 24.99 -6.43 -6.80
N LYS A 260 25.17 -7.00 -5.60
CA LYS A 260 25.97 -6.38 -4.52
C LYS A 260 26.81 -7.46 -3.85
N TYR A 261 28.08 -7.52 -4.24
CA TYR A 261 29.15 -8.33 -3.66
C TYR A 261 28.73 -9.71 -3.11
N PRO A 262 28.34 -10.69 -3.96
CA PRO A 262 27.95 -12.04 -3.53
C PRO A 262 28.90 -12.76 -2.57
N ILE A 263 30.15 -12.32 -2.48
CA ILE A 263 31.11 -12.78 -1.48
C ILE A 263 30.57 -12.66 -0.04
N VAL A 264 29.76 -11.65 0.28
CA VAL A 264 29.22 -11.50 1.65
C VAL A 264 28.25 -12.65 1.99
N PRO A 265 27.18 -12.93 1.21
CA PRO A 265 26.37 -14.12 1.44
C PRO A 265 27.20 -15.42 1.45
N HIS A 266 28.20 -15.53 0.58
CA HIS A 266 29.08 -16.70 0.55
C HIS A 266 29.84 -16.89 1.87
N ILE A 267 30.46 -15.83 2.40
CA ILE A 267 31.12 -15.84 3.71
C ILE A 267 30.15 -16.27 4.81
N LEU A 268 28.94 -15.72 4.83
CA LEU A 268 27.93 -16.08 5.83
C LEU A 268 27.57 -17.57 5.76
N TYR A 269 27.41 -18.11 4.55
CA TYR A 269 27.18 -19.53 4.33
C TYR A 269 28.35 -20.37 4.86
N GLN A 270 29.58 -20.06 4.45
CA GLN A 270 30.78 -20.79 4.86
C GLN A 270 30.97 -20.77 6.38
N TYR A 271 30.75 -19.62 7.01
CA TYR A 271 30.88 -19.44 8.44
C TYR A 271 29.84 -20.25 9.22
N PHE A 272 28.54 -20.09 8.90
CA PHE A 272 27.48 -20.71 9.69
C PHE A 272 27.22 -22.18 9.35
N VAL A 273 27.42 -22.61 8.10
CA VAL A 273 27.08 -23.98 7.64
C VAL A 273 28.27 -24.90 7.67
N ASN A 274 29.44 -24.40 7.23
CA ASN A 274 30.66 -25.19 7.05
C ASN A 274 31.70 -24.95 8.15
N GLY A 275 31.53 -23.92 8.98
CA GLY A 275 32.47 -23.58 10.05
C GLY A 275 33.81 -23.03 9.55
N ILE A 276 33.85 -22.50 8.33
CA ILE A 276 35.06 -21.93 7.72
C ILE A 276 35.14 -20.45 8.08
N SER A 277 36.33 -20.00 8.49
CA SER A 277 36.56 -18.60 8.89
C SER A 277 36.35 -17.61 7.73
N VAL A 278 36.06 -16.35 8.09
CA VAL A 278 35.90 -15.25 7.11
C VAL A 278 37.19 -15.08 6.30
N GLU A 279 38.34 -15.11 6.96
CA GLU A 279 39.65 -14.92 6.35
C GLU A 279 40.01 -16.06 5.40
N GLU A 280 39.72 -17.30 5.78
CA GLU A 280 39.95 -18.46 4.93
C GLU A 280 39.05 -18.43 3.69
N THR A 281 37.77 -18.09 3.87
CA THR A 281 36.83 -17.95 2.75
C THR A 281 37.33 -16.93 1.74
N LEU A 282 37.66 -15.71 2.19
CA LEU A 282 38.16 -14.63 1.33
C LEU A 282 39.45 -15.00 0.58
N LYS A 283 40.37 -15.72 1.23
CA LYS A 283 41.63 -16.17 0.60
C LYS A 283 41.42 -17.28 -0.43
N SER A 284 40.32 -18.02 -0.33
CA SER A 284 40.00 -19.10 -1.27
C SER A 284 39.27 -18.63 -2.53
N CYS A 285 38.74 -17.40 -2.53
CA CYS A 285 37.98 -16.85 -3.65
C CYS A 285 38.87 -16.48 -4.83
N THR A 286 38.44 -16.86 -6.03
CA THR A 286 39.18 -16.63 -7.28
C THR A 286 38.43 -15.77 -8.29
N ASP A 287 37.13 -15.56 -8.12
CA ASP A 287 36.29 -14.80 -9.06
C ASP A 287 36.10 -13.36 -8.56
N ILE A 288 36.48 -12.38 -9.40
CA ILE A 288 36.31 -10.96 -9.10
C ILE A 288 34.83 -10.54 -9.11
N LEU A 289 33.97 -11.29 -9.81
CA LEU A 289 32.55 -10.99 -9.88
C LEU A 289 31.87 -11.12 -8.50
N ASP A 290 32.37 -12.00 -7.63
CA ASP A 290 31.86 -12.14 -6.25
C ASP A 290 32.02 -10.86 -5.41
N PHE A 291 32.94 -9.97 -5.79
CA PHE A 291 33.19 -8.70 -5.10
C PHE A 291 32.47 -7.52 -5.75
N CYS A 292 31.85 -7.73 -6.90
CA CYS A 292 31.32 -6.65 -7.71
C CYS A 292 29.98 -6.10 -7.22
N ILE A 293 29.80 -4.80 -7.40
CA ILE A 293 28.59 -4.04 -7.14
C ILE A 293 28.12 -3.44 -8.47
N SER A 294 26.83 -3.58 -8.77
CA SER A 294 26.17 -2.94 -9.90
C SER A 294 25.37 -1.73 -9.43
N GLN A 295 25.69 -0.56 -9.97
CA GLN A 295 24.98 0.68 -9.70
C GLN A 295 24.41 1.26 -10.99
N LYS A 296 23.08 1.31 -11.05
CA LYS A 296 22.35 2.12 -12.02
C LYS A 296 22.07 3.51 -11.43
N THR A 297 22.52 4.55 -12.10
CA THR A 297 22.34 5.95 -11.70
C THR A 297 21.00 6.48 -12.20
N GLY A 298 20.28 7.18 -11.32
CA GLY A 298 18.99 7.79 -11.63
C GLY A 298 19.11 8.91 -12.69
N LYS A 299 18.00 9.27 -13.33
CA LYS A 299 18.00 10.27 -14.41
C LYS A 299 18.50 11.64 -13.98
N ASP A 300 18.34 11.99 -12.70
CA ASP A 300 18.69 13.30 -12.15
C ASP A 300 20.16 13.42 -11.74
N PHE A 301 20.92 12.33 -11.84
CA PHE A 301 22.30 12.26 -11.39
C PHE A 301 23.24 11.83 -12.51
N VAL A 302 24.48 12.30 -12.44
CA VAL A 302 25.62 11.75 -13.17
C VAL A 302 26.53 11.09 -12.14
N LEU A 303 27.04 9.90 -12.44
CA LEU A 303 28.03 9.26 -11.58
C LEU A 303 29.42 9.65 -12.06
N GLU A 304 30.25 10.14 -11.17
CA GLU A 304 31.63 10.51 -11.42
C GLU A 304 32.57 9.55 -10.70
N TYR A 305 33.66 9.18 -11.36
CA TYR A 305 34.79 8.46 -10.79
C TYR A 305 35.97 9.40 -10.66
N ARG A 306 36.36 9.68 -9.43
CA ARG A 306 37.37 10.69 -9.08
C ARG A 306 38.63 10.03 -8.58
N THR A 307 39.72 10.23 -9.28
CA THR A 307 41.08 9.81 -8.88
C THR A 307 41.92 11.06 -8.60
N GLU A 308 43.13 10.87 -8.07
CA GLU A 308 44.09 11.98 -7.89
C GLU A 308 44.45 12.68 -9.20
N LYS A 309 44.29 12.01 -10.34
CA LYS A 309 44.70 12.51 -11.66
C LYS A 309 43.54 13.12 -12.45
N GLU A 310 42.34 12.56 -12.31
CA GLU A 310 41.21 12.92 -13.16
C GLU A 310 39.85 12.62 -12.53
N THR A 311 38.83 13.31 -13.05
CA THR A 311 37.41 13.05 -12.78
C THR A 311 36.73 12.60 -14.07
N LEU A 312 36.25 11.36 -14.09
CA LEU A 312 35.59 10.75 -15.22
C LEU A 312 34.09 10.68 -15.00
N LYS A 313 33.29 11.23 -15.94
CA LYS A 313 31.84 11.02 -15.96
C LYS A 313 31.54 9.62 -16.50
N LEU A 314 30.79 8.84 -15.75
CA LEU A 314 30.49 7.46 -16.06
C LEU A 314 29.16 7.28 -16.79
N GLN A 315 29.00 6.10 -17.41
CA GLN A 315 27.74 5.66 -17.99
C GLN A 315 26.64 5.45 -16.93
N LYS A 316 25.41 5.18 -17.37
CA LYS A 316 24.27 5.03 -16.43
C LYS A 316 24.36 3.80 -15.54
N THR A 317 24.93 2.71 -16.02
CA THR A 317 25.05 1.46 -15.26
C THR A 317 26.52 1.11 -15.19
N ASN A 318 27.09 1.08 -13.99
CA ASN A 318 28.48 0.71 -13.80
C ASN A 318 28.61 -0.48 -12.87
N ARG A 319 29.60 -1.31 -13.16
CA ARG A 319 30.10 -2.33 -12.26
C ARG A 319 31.42 -1.86 -11.66
N PHE A 320 31.58 -2.04 -10.36
CA PHE A 320 32.80 -1.71 -9.63
C PHE A 320 32.93 -2.61 -8.40
N TYR A 321 34.08 -2.58 -7.75
CA TYR A 321 34.31 -3.27 -6.48
C TYR A 321 35.15 -2.39 -5.56
N ILE A 322 35.12 -2.68 -4.26
CA ILE A 322 35.95 -2.01 -3.26
C ILE A 322 37.36 -2.60 -3.31
N SER A 323 38.36 -1.73 -3.40
CA SER A 323 39.77 -2.05 -3.67
C SER A 323 40.70 -1.23 -2.77
N ASN A 324 41.96 -1.67 -2.62
CA ASN A 324 42.93 -0.96 -1.78
C ASN A 324 43.41 0.35 -2.40
N ASN A 325 43.27 0.50 -3.72
CA ASN A 325 43.56 1.73 -4.46
C ASN A 325 42.45 2.01 -5.48
N GLY A 326 42.60 3.08 -6.26
CA GLY A 326 41.64 3.51 -7.26
C GLY A 326 41.00 4.84 -6.90
N GLY A 327 39.75 5.03 -7.33
CA GLY A 327 39.03 6.30 -7.22
C GLY A 327 37.81 6.21 -6.32
N GLU A 328 37.22 7.38 -6.11
CA GLU A 328 35.97 7.57 -5.38
C GLU A 328 34.81 7.69 -6.36
N LEU A 329 33.65 7.15 -5.97
CA LEU A 329 32.43 7.25 -6.77
C LEU A 329 31.51 8.30 -6.16
N VAL A 330 31.13 9.30 -6.94
CA VAL A 330 30.32 10.43 -6.49
C VAL A 330 29.13 10.63 -7.41
N LYS A 331 27.91 10.60 -6.88
CA LYS A 331 26.70 11.00 -7.60
C LYS A 331 26.56 12.51 -7.52
N VAL A 332 26.60 13.18 -8.68
CA VAL A 332 26.40 14.62 -8.80
C VAL A 332 25.02 14.88 -9.38
N ARG A 333 24.20 15.66 -8.67
CA ARG A 333 22.86 16.03 -9.13
C ARG A 333 22.96 17.05 -10.26
N GLN A 334 22.28 16.82 -11.37
CA GLN A 334 22.37 17.66 -12.57
C GLN A 334 21.76 19.05 -12.38
N GLU A 335 20.75 19.17 -11.52
CA GLU A 335 20.00 20.42 -11.30
C GLU A 335 20.83 21.48 -10.55
N ASN A 336 21.53 21.09 -9.49
CA ASN A 336 22.15 22.01 -8.54
C ASN A 336 23.60 21.65 -8.16
N GLY A 337 24.16 20.59 -8.75
CA GLY A 337 25.52 20.13 -8.48
C GLY A 337 25.73 19.46 -7.13
N SER A 338 24.68 19.19 -6.34
CA SER A 338 24.85 18.56 -5.02
C SER A 338 25.42 17.15 -5.14
N GLU A 339 26.32 16.78 -4.24
CA GLU A 339 27.09 15.54 -4.32
C GLU A 339 26.66 14.51 -3.26
N ILE A 340 26.65 13.23 -3.65
CA ILE A 340 26.43 12.09 -2.77
C ILE A 340 27.52 11.05 -3.06
N GLY A 341 28.48 10.90 -2.15
CA GLY A 341 29.51 9.87 -2.26
C GLY A 341 28.93 8.46 -2.11
N LEU A 342 29.42 7.52 -2.91
CA LEU A 342 29.17 6.10 -2.77
C LEU A 342 30.34 5.46 -2.04
N TYR A 343 30.06 4.68 -0.99
CA TYR A 343 31.09 4.00 -0.17
C TYR A 343 32.18 4.95 0.33
N VAL A 344 31.77 6.09 0.88
CA VAL A 344 32.67 7.14 1.40
C VAL A 344 33.75 6.56 2.31
N GLY A 345 34.99 7.01 2.12
CA GLY A 345 36.16 6.51 2.85
C GLY A 345 36.83 5.28 2.23
N ASN A 346 36.19 4.61 1.26
CA ASN A 346 36.75 3.46 0.56
C ASN A 346 37.16 3.83 -0.87
N LYS A 347 38.25 3.22 -1.35
CA LYS A 347 38.64 3.29 -2.76
C LYS A 347 37.94 2.20 -3.56
N THR A 348 37.68 2.50 -4.83
CA THR A 348 36.97 1.62 -5.75
C THR A 348 37.70 1.52 -7.07
N ARG A 349 37.50 0.41 -7.77
CA ARG A 349 37.93 0.22 -9.16
C ARG A 349 36.73 -0.15 -10.03
N LEU A 350 36.67 0.42 -11.22
CA LEU A 350 35.64 0.12 -12.21
C LEU A 350 35.93 -1.23 -12.88
N LEU A 351 34.88 -1.99 -13.18
CA LEU A 351 34.95 -3.28 -13.89
C LEU A 351 33.77 -3.43 -14.86
N ASN A 352 33.59 -2.40 -15.70
CA ASN A 352 32.57 -2.43 -16.74
C ASN A 352 32.90 -3.46 -17.82
N ASP A 353 34.20 -3.63 -18.12
CA ASP A 353 34.74 -4.62 -19.03
C ASP A 353 35.57 -5.63 -18.21
N LEU A 354 35.23 -6.91 -18.31
CA LEU A 354 35.92 -8.00 -17.62
C LEU A 354 37.03 -8.56 -18.53
N ASP A 355 38.24 -8.73 -17.99
CA ASP A 355 39.31 -9.45 -18.66
C ASP A 355 39.50 -10.82 -18.01
N ASP A 356 38.96 -11.85 -18.65
CA ASP A 356 38.95 -13.24 -18.15
C ASP A 356 40.36 -13.87 -18.05
N ARG A 357 41.40 -13.16 -18.51
CA ARG A 357 42.80 -13.61 -18.40
C ARG A 357 43.46 -13.22 -17.09
N LEU A 358 42.91 -12.23 -16.37
CA LEU A 358 43.46 -11.75 -15.11
C LEU A 358 42.97 -12.61 -13.95
N THR A 359 43.90 -13.03 -13.09
CA THR A 359 43.56 -13.68 -11.81
C THR A 359 43.17 -12.63 -10.77
N ILE A 360 42.51 -13.09 -9.69
CA ILE A 360 42.03 -12.23 -8.60
C ILE A 360 43.11 -11.30 -8.03
N ASP A 361 44.36 -11.76 -8.00
CA ASP A 361 45.51 -11.04 -7.45
C ASP A 361 45.80 -9.70 -8.16
N PHE A 362 45.43 -9.56 -9.43
CA PHE A 362 45.62 -8.32 -10.20
C PHE A 362 44.61 -7.23 -9.84
N TYR A 363 43.47 -7.61 -9.27
CA TYR A 363 42.38 -6.69 -9.00
C TYR A 363 42.57 -5.89 -7.69
N ASP A 364 43.49 -6.30 -6.82
CA ASP A 364 43.83 -5.58 -5.57
C ASP A 364 42.59 -5.26 -4.71
N VAL A 365 41.78 -6.30 -4.51
CA VAL A 365 40.53 -6.26 -3.76
C VAL A 365 40.81 -5.92 -2.30
N ASN A 366 39.99 -5.05 -1.70
CA ASN A 366 40.08 -4.75 -0.29
C ASN A 366 39.32 -5.81 0.52
N TYR A 367 39.97 -6.93 0.85
CA TYR A 367 39.36 -8.00 1.65
C TYR A 367 38.92 -7.55 3.04
N ALA A 368 39.59 -6.57 3.65
CA ALA A 368 39.21 -6.06 4.97
C ALA A 368 37.81 -5.43 4.95
N PHE A 369 37.46 -4.70 3.89
CA PHE A 369 36.11 -4.15 3.72
C PHE A 369 35.04 -5.26 3.73
N TYR A 370 35.22 -6.32 2.94
CA TYR A 370 34.22 -7.40 2.87
C TYR A 370 34.17 -8.24 4.13
N ALA A 371 35.32 -8.42 4.81
CA ALA A 371 35.37 -9.04 6.12
C ALA A 371 34.58 -8.24 7.16
N GLU A 372 34.71 -6.91 7.17
CA GLU A 372 33.94 -6.02 8.05
C GLU A 372 32.45 -6.07 7.73
N GLU A 373 32.07 -6.06 6.44
CA GLU A 373 30.68 -6.14 6.01
C GLU A 373 30.02 -7.47 6.41
N ALA A 374 30.72 -8.60 6.26
CA ALA A 374 30.23 -9.89 6.75
C ALA A 374 30.22 -9.95 8.29
N GLY A 375 31.26 -9.39 8.92
CA GLY A 375 31.43 -9.33 10.36
C GLY A 375 30.30 -8.60 11.08
N LYS A 376 29.69 -7.57 10.47
CA LYS A 376 28.49 -6.90 11.00
C LYS A 376 27.35 -7.89 11.24
N TYR A 377 27.06 -8.74 10.25
CA TYR A 377 25.97 -9.72 10.37
C TYR A 377 26.35 -10.89 11.27
N ILE A 378 27.60 -11.36 11.21
CA ILE A 378 28.08 -12.42 12.10
C ILE A 378 28.01 -11.96 13.56
N GLY A 379 28.52 -10.77 13.85
CA GLY A 379 28.49 -10.16 15.18
C GLY A 379 27.06 -10.02 15.71
N GLU A 380 26.15 -9.41 14.93
CA GLU A 380 24.74 -9.26 15.32
C GLU A 380 24.04 -10.59 15.67
N ILE A 381 24.44 -11.69 15.02
CA ILE A 381 23.84 -13.01 15.21
C ILE A 381 24.50 -13.75 16.38
N GLU A 382 25.82 -13.76 16.48
CA GLU A 382 26.54 -14.42 17.56
C GLU A 382 26.36 -13.69 18.91
N GLU A 383 26.17 -12.37 18.88
CA GLU A 383 25.83 -11.56 20.07
C GLU A 383 24.34 -11.59 20.42
N SER A 384 23.50 -12.22 19.58
CA SER A 384 22.06 -12.28 19.83
C SER A 384 21.75 -13.07 21.12
N VAL A 385 20.85 -12.52 21.93
CA VAL A 385 20.37 -13.21 23.14
C VAL A 385 19.32 -14.23 22.73
N ASP A 386 19.48 -15.47 23.16
CA ASP A 386 18.44 -16.49 23.00
C ASP A 386 17.20 -16.11 23.83
N LYS A 387 16.25 -15.44 23.17
CA LYS A 387 14.98 -15.04 23.75
C LYS A 387 14.02 -16.21 23.78
N LYS A 388 13.26 -16.31 24.86
CA LYS A 388 12.09 -17.19 24.92
C LYS A 388 10.95 -16.58 24.11
N TYR A 389 10.52 -17.25 23.05
CA TYR A 389 9.37 -16.82 22.24
C TYR A 389 8.08 -17.47 22.76
N LEU A 390 7.84 -17.27 24.05
CA LEU A 390 6.66 -17.76 24.75
C LEU A 390 6.33 -16.81 25.91
N SER A 391 5.06 -16.44 26.02
CA SER A 391 4.51 -15.69 27.14
C SER A 391 3.16 -16.26 27.53
N ASP A 392 2.81 -16.12 28.81
CA ASP A 392 1.47 -16.49 29.27
C ASP A 392 0.44 -15.56 28.61
N GLU A 393 -0.53 -16.15 27.91
CA GLU A 393 -1.62 -15.42 27.27
C GLU A 393 -2.95 -15.90 27.89
N PRO A 394 -3.66 -15.03 28.63
CA PRO A 394 -4.85 -15.45 29.37
C PRO A 394 -5.98 -15.85 28.41
N LEU A 395 -6.63 -16.97 28.74
CA LEU A 395 -7.87 -17.39 28.09
C LEU A 395 -8.98 -16.36 28.35
N MET A 396 -9.92 -16.27 27.41
CA MET A 396 -11.14 -15.49 27.59
C MET A 396 -11.96 -16.02 28.78
N VAL A 397 -12.56 -15.12 29.56
CA VAL A 397 -13.48 -15.49 30.63
C VAL A 397 -14.85 -15.85 30.04
N ALA A 398 -15.39 -17.02 30.43
CA ALA A 398 -16.70 -17.47 29.98
C ALA A 398 -17.80 -16.50 30.47
N GLY A 399 -18.43 -15.79 29.53
CA GLY A 399 -19.51 -14.82 29.79
C GLY A 399 -19.37 -13.49 29.05
N GLU A 400 -18.16 -13.11 28.62
CA GLU A 400 -17.92 -11.88 27.84
C GLU A 400 -18.12 -12.08 26.32
N ALA A 401 -18.32 -13.32 25.87
CA ALA A 401 -18.41 -13.70 24.46
C ALA A 401 -19.80 -13.52 23.81
N VAL A 402 -20.69 -12.72 24.41
CA VAL A 402 -22.00 -12.41 23.81
C VAL A 402 -22.23 -10.90 23.86
N GLU A 403 -21.46 -10.16 23.08
CA GLU A 403 -21.91 -8.89 22.54
C GLU A 403 -22.26 -9.12 21.08
N THR A 404 -23.55 -8.98 20.75
CA THR A 404 -24.02 -8.95 19.37
C THR A 404 -23.20 -7.92 18.60
N GLU A 405 -22.46 -8.34 17.56
CA GLU A 405 -21.87 -7.42 16.60
C GLU A 405 -23.01 -6.50 16.13
N GLU A 406 -22.98 -5.22 16.52
CA GLU A 406 -24.04 -4.28 16.13
C GLU A 406 -24.06 -4.23 14.59
N GLU A 407 -25.06 -4.87 13.99
CA GLU A 407 -25.28 -4.84 12.56
C GLU A 407 -25.81 -3.45 12.17
N PHE A 408 -24.90 -2.58 11.77
CA PHE A 408 -25.28 -1.34 11.09
C PHE A 408 -25.54 -1.61 9.61
N ASP A 409 -26.63 -1.06 9.10
CA ASP A 409 -26.95 -1.03 7.69
C ASP A 409 -25.94 -0.15 6.94
N VAL A 410 -24.94 -0.80 6.35
CA VAL A 410 -23.85 -0.14 5.61
C VAL A 410 -24.34 0.68 4.41
N THR A 411 -25.55 0.41 3.90
CA THR A 411 -26.13 1.16 2.78
C THR A 411 -26.53 2.58 3.17
N LYS A 412 -26.67 2.86 4.47
CA LYS A 412 -26.99 4.19 5.01
C LYS A 412 -25.76 5.04 5.28
N ILE A 413 -24.55 4.47 5.17
CA ILE A 413 -23.32 5.19 5.46
C ILE A 413 -23.04 6.21 4.36
N LYS A 414 -22.80 7.47 4.76
CA LYS A 414 -22.38 8.54 3.85
C LYS A 414 -20.92 8.88 4.08
N ILE A 415 -20.10 8.75 3.05
CA ILE A 415 -18.73 9.28 3.08
C ILE A 415 -18.78 10.78 2.80
N ILE A 416 -18.30 11.57 3.75
CA ILE A 416 -18.26 13.02 3.67
C ILE A 416 -16.81 13.49 3.53
N GLN A 417 -16.63 14.60 2.80
CA GLN A 417 -15.34 15.26 2.68
C GLN A 417 -14.77 15.63 4.05
N PRO A 418 -13.45 15.82 4.15
CA PRO A 418 -12.83 16.14 5.41
C PRO A 418 -13.45 17.38 6.04
N LYS A 419 -13.73 17.35 7.34
CA LYS A 419 -14.32 18.46 8.09
C LYS A 419 -13.52 18.78 9.34
N PHE A 420 -13.36 20.07 9.61
CA PHE A 420 -12.77 20.58 10.85
C PHE A 420 -13.62 20.13 12.05
N GLY A 421 -12.97 19.64 13.10
CA GLY A 421 -13.66 19.06 14.26
C GLY A 421 -13.87 17.55 14.21
N HIS A 422 -13.96 16.97 13.00
CA HIS A 422 -14.33 15.56 12.80
C HIS A 422 -13.20 14.73 12.18
N SER A 423 -12.58 15.21 11.10
CA SER A 423 -11.54 14.47 10.38
C SER A 423 -10.22 14.43 11.13
N LYS A 424 -9.54 13.28 11.04
CA LYS A 424 -8.18 13.03 11.54
C LYS A 424 -7.26 12.65 10.37
N GLY A 425 -6.07 12.12 10.65
CA GLY A 425 -5.19 11.57 9.62
C GLY A 425 -5.85 10.44 8.82
N ASN A 426 -6.55 9.54 9.53
CA ASN A 426 -7.33 8.45 8.94
C ASN A 426 -8.82 8.81 8.85
N TYR A 427 -9.58 7.98 8.14
CA TYR A 427 -11.04 8.09 8.06
C TYR A 427 -11.65 7.93 9.47
N VAL A 428 -12.68 8.71 9.77
CA VAL A 428 -13.36 8.71 11.08
C VAL A 428 -14.82 8.38 10.87
N PHE A 429 -15.29 7.30 11.49
CA PHE A 429 -16.70 6.95 11.49
C PHE A 429 -17.41 7.61 12.68
N GLU A 430 -18.45 8.37 12.39
CA GLU A 430 -19.38 8.97 13.34
C GLU A 430 -20.70 8.18 13.28
N LYS A 431 -20.94 7.39 14.33
CA LYS A 431 -22.01 6.39 14.38
C LYS A 431 -23.39 7.04 14.42
N GLU A 432 -23.53 8.16 15.13
CA GLU A 432 -24.80 8.86 15.35
C GLU A 432 -25.47 9.27 14.04
N ASN A 433 -24.68 9.77 13.09
CA ASN A 433 -25.17 10.26 11.80
C ASN A 433 -24.91 9.28 10.65
N MET A 434 -24.30 8.12 10.93
CA MET A 434 -23.85 7.15 9.92
C MET A 434 -22.94 7.81 8.87
N VAL A 435 -22.02 8.66 9.33
CA VAL A 435 -21.11 9.42 8.46
C VAL A 435 -19.70 8.92 8.62
N VAL A 436 -18.99 8.73 7.52
CA VAL A 436 -17.54 8.53 7.52
C VAL A 436 -16.89 9.80 6.98
N TYR A 437 -16.20 10.51 7.84
CA TYR A 437 -15.36 11.64 7.45
C TYR A 437 -14.06 11.13 6.84
N ARG A 438 -13.76 11.57 5.63
CA ARG A 438 -12.47 11.29 4.97
C ARG A 438 -11.31 11.77 5.84
N GLY A 439 -10.25 10.98 5.86
CA GLY A 439 -8.99 11.35 6.53
C GLY A 439 -8.24 12.42 5.75
N LEU A 440 -7.54 13.30 6.46
CA LEU A 440 -6.68 14.32 5.84
C LEU A 440 -5.40 13.72 5.23
N GLY A 441 -4.99 12.52 5.67
CA GLY A 441 -3.78 11.86 5.18
C GLY A 441 -3.86 11.36 3.73
N SER A 442 -5.07 11.23 3.15
CA SER A 442 -5.25 10.89 1.73
C SER A 442 -5.15 12.10 0.80
N ILE A 443 -5.04 13.32 1.34
CA ILE A 443 -4.93 14.54 0.54
C ILE A 443 -3.47 14.85 0.26
N LYS A 444 -3.18 15.17 -1.01
CA LYS A 444 -1.85 15.57 -1.44
C LYS A 444 -1.29 16.71 -0.57
N TYR A 445 -0.06 16.55 -0.10
CA TYR A 445 0.67 17.50 0.73
C TYR A 445 0.21 17.63 2.19
N LEU A 446 -0.78 16.88 2.68
CA LEU A 446 -1.14 16.88 4.12
C LEU A 446 -0.51 15.67 4.83
N THR A 447 0.14 15.92 5.97
CA THR A 447 0.80 14.87 6.75
C THR A 447 -0.08 14.40 7.91
N PRO A 448 0.10 13.16 8.43
CA PRO A 448 -0.58 12.71 9.64
C PRO A 448 -0.37 13.66 10.84
N THR A 449 0.81 14.27 10.95
CA THR A 449 1.13 15.26 11.99
C THR A 449 0.24 16.50 11.85
N THR A 450 0.19 17.10 10.66
CA THR A 450 -0.66 18.26 10.36
C THR A 450 -2.14 17.96 10.65
N ALA A 451 -2.60 16.76 10.30
CA ALA A 451 -3.98 16.33 10.57
C ALA A 451 -4.29 16.23 12.07
N SER A 452 -3.34 15.74 12.87
CA SER A 452 -3.46 15.67 14.34
C SER A 452 -3.50 17.06 14.96
N GLU A 453 -2.65 17.98 14.50
CA GLU A 453 -2.62 19.38 14.94
C GLU A 453 -3.94 20.11 14.64
N LEU A 454 -4.46 19.99 13.42
CA LEU A 454 -5.76 20.56 13.03
C LEU A 454 -6.91 20.00 13.87
N TYR A 455 -6.89 18.69 14.16
CA TYR A 455 -7.89 18.10 15.04
C TYR A 455 -7.79 18.63 16.48
N LYS A 456 -6.57 18.86 17.01
CA LYS A 456 -6.39 19.50 18.32
C LYS A 456 -6.88 20.96 18.32
N ALA A 457 -6.57 21.71 17.26
CA ALA A 457 -7.03 23.09 17.10
C ALA A 457 -8.56 23.18 17.17
N SER A 458 -9.28 22.19 16.65
CA SER A 458 -10.74 22.13 16.74
C SER A 458 -11.32 21.91 18.14
N LYS A 459 -10.50 21.50 19.11
CA LYS A 459 -10.92 21.32 20.51
C LYS A 459 -10.74 22.59 21.35
N VAL A 460 -10.14 23.62 20.76
CA VAL A 460 -10.06 24.96 21.33
C VAL A 460 -11.23 25.78 20.78
N ALA A 461 -11.86 26.58 21.64
CA ALA A 461 -12.93 27.47 21.21
C ALA A 461 -12.35 28.65 20.42
N HIS A 462 -12.91 28.90 19.23
CA HIS A 462 -12.56 30.04 18.37
C HIS A 462 -13.83 30.84 18.12
N THR A 463 -13.80 32.16 18.35
CA THR A 463 -15.00 33.00 18.16
C THR A 463 -15.14 33.49 16.73
N SER A 464 -14.04 33.52 15.98
CA SER A 464 -14.02 33.91 14.57
C SER A 464 -13.00 33.07 13.77
N PHE A 465 -13.06 33.17 12.43
CA PHE A 465 -12.08 32.51 11.58
C PHE A 465 -10.69 33.14 11.72
N ILE A 466 -10.59 34.45 11.98
CA ILE A 466 -9.33 35.12 12.30
C ILE A 466 -8.70 34.55 13.57
N ASP A 467 -9.49 34.27 14.62
CA ASP A 467 -8.96 33.66 15.85
C ASP A 467 -8.38 32.26 15.58
N LEU A 468 -9.06 31.47 14.72
CA LEU A 468 -8.53 30.19 14.27
C LEU A 468 -7.20 30.36 13.51
N LEU A 469 -7.12 31.30 12.56
CA LEU A 469 -5.89 31.55 11.81
C LEU A 469 -4.72 31.92 12.71
N LEU A 470 -4.96 32.75 13.74
CA LEU A 470 -3.96 33.09 14.75
C LEU A 470 -3.51 31.87 15.55
N TYR A 471 -4.44 31.02 15.97
CA TYR A 471 -4.11 29.80 16.67
C TYR A 471 -3.26 28.87 15.80
N LEU A 472 -3.64 28.70 14.52
CA LEU A 472 -2.93 27.83 13.58
C LEU A 472 -1.52 28.35 13.28
N ASP A 473 -1.34 29.66 13.09
CA ASP A 473 -0.02 30.28 12.87
C ASP A 473 0.94 30.04 14.04
N ALA A 474 0.42 30.07 15.27
CA ALA A 474 1.22 29.88 16.48
C ALA A 474 1.48 28.41 16.84
N ASN A 475 0.58 27.48 16.48
CA ASN A 475 0.57 26.13 17.05
C ASN A 475 0.58 24.99 16.02
N CYS A 476 0.47 25.28 14.71
CA CYS A 476 0.31 24.25 13.69
C CYS A 476 1.26 24.46 12.50
N HIS A 477 1.73 23.36 11.93
CA HIS A 477 2.62 23.36 10.78
C HIS A 477 1.81 23.26 9.48
N VAL A 478 0.94 24.24 9.24
CA VAL A 478 0.13 24.34 8.02
C VAL A 478 0.64 25.51 7.18
N ASN A 479 1.18 25.23 6.00
CA ASN A 479 1.62 26.26 5.06
C ASN A 479 0.45 26.84 4.25
N SER A 480 0.70 27.96 3.56
CA SER A 480 -0.34 28.70 2.84
C SER A 480 -1.02 27.86 1.75
N ARG A 481 -0.29 27.00 1.04
CA ARG A 481 -0.86 26.10 0.03
C ARG A 481 -1.80 25.06 0.65
N GLN A 482 -1.41 24.50 1.80
CA GLN A 482 -2.24 23.56 2.54
C GLN A 482 -3.51 24.25 3.06
N MET A 483 -3.39 25.46 3.62
CA MET A 483 -4.54 26.25 4.08
C MET A 483 -5.52 26.56 2.95
N GLU A 484 -5.04 27.06 1.80
CA GLU A 484 -5.91 27.29 0.64
C GLU A 484 -6.64 26.02 0.20
N SER A 485 -5.96 24.88 0.19
CA SER A 485 -6.56 23.60 -0.17
C SER A 485 -7.66 23.20 0.82
N LEU A 486 -7.39 23.29 2.13
CA LEU A 486 -8.38 23.01 3.17
C LEU A 486 -9.61 23.91 3.04
N ILE A 487 -9.41 25.20 2.77
CA ILE A 487 -10.53 26.13 2.56
C ILE A 487 -11.32 25.76 1.31
N LYS A 488 -10.66 25.52 0.17
CA LYS A 488 -11.32 25.13 -1.10
C LYS A 488 -12.10 23.81 -0.98
N MET A 489 -11.66 22.91 -0.10
CA MET A 489 -12.36 21.67 0.25
C MET A 489 -13.60 21.85 1.14
N ASN A 490 -13.90 23.07 1.59
CA ASN A 490 -14.91 23.35 2.60
C ASN A 490 -14.60 22.67 3.96
N PHE A 491 -13.32 22.49 4.30
CA PHE A 491 -12.92 21.89 5.57
C PHE A 491 -13.39 22.73 6.78
N PHE A 492 -13.41 24.05 6.63
CA PHE A 492 -13.80 25.02 7.67
C PHE A 492 -15.24 25.55 7.50
N ASP A 493 -16.14 24.73 6.96
CA ASP A 493 -17.54 25.13 6.67
C ASP A 493 -18.37 25.51 7.90
N CYS A 494 -17.87 25.22 9.10
CA CYS A 494 -18.45 25.69 10.36
C CYS A 494 -18.30 27.20 10.60
N PHE A 495 -17.41 27.89 9.87
CA PHE A 495 -17.25 29.34 9.95
C PHE A 495 -18.05 30.05 8.85
N TYR A 496 -17.64 29.86 7.59
CA TYR A 496 -18.23 30.49 6.41
C TYR A 496 -18.02 29.61 5.16
N LYS A 497 -18.61 30.00 4.03
CA LYS A 497 -18.36 29.37 2.74
C LYS A 497 -16.95 29.67 2.26
N ASN A 498 -16.39 28.73 1.50
CA ASN A 498 -15.00 28.75 1.07
C ASN A 498 -14.56 30.02 0.33
N GLY A 499 -15.45 30.69 -0.41
CA GLY A 499 -15.14 31.94 -1.11
C GLY A 499 -14.87 33.11 -0.16
N LYS A 500 -15.68 33.25 0.89
CA LYS A 500 -15.43 34.23 1.96
C LYS A 500 -14.15 33.92 2.72
N LEU A 501 -13.97 32.66 3.12
CA LEU A 501 -12.79 32.22 3.86
C LEU A 501 -11.48 32.44 3.08
N LEU A 502 -11.48 32.19 1.76
CA LEU A 502 -10.32 32.44 0.91
C LEU A 502 -9.94 33.92 0.85
N LYS A 503 -10.92 34.82 0.79
CA LYS A 503 -10.65 36.27 0.81
C LYS A 503 -10.05 36.71 2.14
N ILE A 504 -10.61 36.23 3.25
CA ILE A 504 -10.08 36.49 4.60
C ILE A 504 -8.64 35.97 4.71
N PHE A 505 -8.41 34.73 4.31
CA PHE A 505 -7.09 34.10 4.36
C PHE A 505 -6.07 34.81 3.46
N SER A 506 -6.47 35.22 2.26
CA SER A 506 -5.61 35.96 1.34
C SER A 506 -5.15 37.29 1.94
N GLU A 507 -6.05 38.05 2.58
CA GLU A 507 -5.68 39.29 3.25
C GLU A 507 -4.80 39.04 4.49
N PHE A 508 -5.12 38.02 5.28
CA PHE A 508 -4.34 37.61 6.45
C PHE A 508 -2.91 37.19 6.08
N ASN A 509 -2.76 36.39 5.02
CA ASN A 509 -1.50 35.75 4.64
C ASN A 509 -0.59 36.68 3.82
N ASP A 510 -1.11 37.37 2.81
CA ASP A 510 -0.30 38.16 1.86
C ASP A 510 -0.94 39.52 1.48
N GLY A 511 -2.02 39.91 2.16
CA GLY A 511 -2.69 41.18 1.91
C GLY A 511 -1.92 42.40 2.38
N LYS A 512 -2.53 43.57 2.16
CA LYS A 512 -1.98 44.84 2.65
C LYS A 512 -1.90 44.87 4.17
N ASN A 513 -2.85 44.21 4.83
CA ASN A 513 -2.96 44.08 6.28
C ASN A 513 -2.49 42.73 6.80
N LYS A 514 -1.58 42.05 6.08
CA LYS A 514 -0.99 40.77 6.46
C LYS A 514 -0.62 40.71 7.95
N TYR A 515 -1.04 39.64 8.63
CA TYR A 515 -0.59 39.35 9.98
C TYR A 515 0.83 38.76 9.98
N SER A 516 1.62 39.12 10.99
CA SER A 516 2.93 38.51 11.23
C SER A 516 3.31 38.68 12.69
N SER A 517 3.62 37.55 13.34
CA SER A 517 4.12 37.50 14.72
C SER A 517 5.42 38.28 14.94
N LYS A 518 6.13 38.66 13.87
CA LYS A 518 7.38 39.44 13.92
C LYS A 518 7.15 40.95 14.00
N LEU A 519 5.92 41.43 13.81
CA LEU A 519 5.59 42.86 13.88
C LEU A 519 5.48 43.35 15.33
N LYS A 520 5.52 44.67 15.53
CA LYS A 520 5.25 45.28 16.84
C LYS A 520 3.78 45.08 17.22
N GLN A 521 3.50 44.87 18.51
CA GLN A 521 2.14 44.63 19.03
C GLN A 521 1.12 45.66 18.53
N GLU A 522 1.44 46.96 18.62
CA GLU A 522 0.54 48.03 18.17
C GLU A 522 0.18 47.92 16.67
N THR A 523 1.11 47.42 15.84
CA THR A 523 0.85 47.19 14.41
C THR A 523 0.05 45.92 14.18
N GLN A 524 0.26 44.88 15.00
CA GLN A 524 -0.53 43.67 14.97
C GLN A 524 -1.99 43.98 15.32
N ASP A 525 -2.24 44.68 16.43
CA ASP A 525 -3.58 45.03 16.90
C ASP A 525 -4.35 45.81 15.83
N LYS A 526 -3.75 46.87 15.26
CA LYS A 526 -4.37 47.66 14.18
C LYS A 526 -4.73 46.82 12.95
N ARG A 527 -3.86 45.88 12.55
CA ARG A 527 -4.13 45.01 11.40
C ARG A 527 -5.20 43.98 11.72
N LEU A 528 -5.21 43.46 12.95
CA LEU A 528 -6.23 42.51 13.41
C LEU A 528 -7.61 43.14 13.48
N ASP A 529 -7.72 44.40 13.90
CA ASP A 529 -9.00 45.13 13.89
C ASP A 529 -9.54 45.23 12.45
N ILE A 530 -8.69 45.59 11.48
CA ILE A 530 -9.07 45.65 10.05
C ILE A 530 -9.48 44.27 9.53
N LEU A 531 -8.75 43.21 9.89
CA LEU A 531 -9.07 41.84 9.46
C LEU A 531 -10.40 41.34 10.04
N ARG A 532 -10.72 41.70 11.29
CA ARG A 532 -12.00 41.38 11.94
C ARG A 532 -13.17 42.17 11.35
N GLU A 533 -12.95 43.43 11.02
CA GLU A 533 -13.94 44.25 10.28
C GLU A 533 -14.19 43.67 8.88
N LEU A 534 -13.14 43.23 8.19
CA LEU A 534 -13.23 42.55 6.91
C LEU A 534 -14.04 41.24 7.01
N GLU A 535 -13.75 40.42 8.02
CA GLU A 535 -14.51 39.18 8.28
C GLU A 535 -16.01 39.46 8.47
N THR A 536 -16.35 40.56 9.15
CA THR A 536 -17.74 40.94 9.42
C THR A 536 -18.46 41.48 8.17
N SER A 537 -17.76 42.29 7.36
CA SER A 537 -18.33 42.98 6.20
C SER A 537 -18.40 42.15 4.93
N LEU A 538 -17.57 41.11 4.78
CA LEU A 538 -17.53 40.30 3.57
C LEU A 538 -18.79 39.42 3.38
N PRO A 539 -19.33 39.34 2.15
CA PRO A 539 -20.47 38.47 1.85
C PRO A 539 -20.08 36.99 1.93
N ASP A 540 -20.97 36.16 2.50
CA ASP A 540 -20.78 34.72 2.66
C ASP A 540 -21.13 33.94 1.38
N ILE A 541 -20.18 33.90 0.45
CA ILE A 541 -20.32 33.26 -0.87
C ILE A 541 -19.32 32.11 -1.07
N LYS A 542 -19.66 31.17 -1.96
CA LYS A 542 -18.75 30.12 -2.42
C LYS A 542 -17.75 30.70 -3.43
N ILE A 543 -16.65 29.99 -3.68
CA ILE A 543 -15.84 30.22 -4.89
C ILE A 543 -16.67 29.94 -6.15
N SER A 544 -16.16 30.43 -7.29
CA SER A 544 -16.76 30.13 -8.59
C SER A 544 -16.83 28.62 -8.83
N PHE A 545 -17.83 28.18 -9.57
CA PHE A 545 -17.99 26.80 -10.00
C PHE A 545 -16.72 26.31 -10.70
N LEU A 546 -16.15 27.16 -11.56
CA LEU A 546 -14.92 26.84 -12.29
C LEU A 546 -13.75 26.58 -11.36
N ASP A 547 -13.55 27.44 -10.35
CA ASP A 547 -12.48 27.27 -9.37
C ASP A 547 -12.68 26.00 -8.52
N GLN A 548 -13.93 25.72 -8.13
CA GLN A 548 -14.27 24.50 -7.38
C GLN A 548 -13.96 23.24 -8.19
N VAL A 549 -14.42 23.18 -9.44
CA VAL A 549 -14.20 22.03 -10.33
C VAL A 549 -12.74 21.86 -10.68
N ASN A 550 -12.02 22.94 -10.98
CA ASN A 550 -10.60 22.88 -11.27
C ASN A 550 -9.81 22.38 -10.06
N PHE A 551 -10.11 22.89 -8.87
CA PHE A 551 -9.49 22.43 -7.64
C PHE A 551 -9.75 20.94 -7.39
N GLU A 552 -11.01 20.49 -7.47
CA GLU A 552 -11.38 19.10 -7.21
C GLU A 552 -10.83 18.13 -8.26
N SER A 553 -10.84 18.53 -9.53
CA SER A 553 -10.25 17.76 -10.62
C SER A 553 -8.74 17.59 -10.43
N GLN A 554 -8.03 18.65 -10.05
CA GLN A 554 -6.59 18.59 -9.79
C GLN A 554 -6.23 17.81 -8.52
N THR A 555 -7.07 17.90 -7.48
CA THR A 555 -6.79 17.32 -6.15
C THR A 555 -7.25 15.88 -6.02
N PHE A 556 -8.44 15.56 -6.54
CA PHE A 556 -9.13 14.26 -6.38
C PHE A 556 -9.31 13.51 -7.70
N GLY A 557 -8.89 14.08 -8.84
CA GLY A 557 -9.11 13.49 -10.17
C GLY A 557 -10.58 13.46 -10.61
N SER A 558 -11.50 13.98 -9.79
CA SER A 558 -12.95 13.97 -10.04
C SER A 558 -13.67 15.04 -9.23
N ILE A 559 -14.76 15.59 -9.79
CA ILE A 559 -15.62 16.57 -9.11
C ILE A 559 -16.34 15.88 -7.95
N GLN A 560 -16.24 16.45 -6.76
CA GLN A 560 -16.89 15.96 -5.54
C GLN A 560 -18.13 16.78 -5.19
N THR A 561 -18.11 18.09 -5.45
CA THR A 561 -19.24 18.97 -5.13
C THR A 561 -20.45 18.64 -5.99
N LEU A 562 -21.61 18.53 -5.34
CA LEU A 562 -22.91 18.35 -5.98
C LEU A 562 -23.70 19.65 -5.95
N TYR A 563 -24.51 19.86 -6.97
CA TYR A 563 -25.43 20.98 -7.11
C TYR A 563 -26.85 20.44 -7.34
N PRO A 564 -27.54 19.93 -6.29
CA PRO A 564 -28.84 19.28 -6.40
C PRO A 564 -29.94 20.15 -7.05
N GLU A 565 -29.77 21.47 -7.01
CA GLU A 565 -30.62 22.47 -7.66
C GLU A 565 -30.54 22.44 -9.20
N LEU A 566 -29.50 21.84 -9.76
CA LEU A 566 -29.35 21.66 -11.20
C LEU A 566 -30.20 20.49 -11.72
N SER A 567 -30.65 20.61 -12.96
CA SER A 567 -31.24 19.47 -13.67
C SER A 567 -30.22 18.34 -13.80
N HIS A 568 -30.69 17.08 -13.74
CA HIS A 568 -29.85 15.89 -13.99
C HIS A 568 -29.22 15.85 -15.40
N ARG A 569 -29.60 16.79 -16.28
CA ARG A 569 -29.07 16.98 -17.63
C ARG A 569 -27.78 17.80 -17.67
N TYR A 570 -27.40 18.45 -16.58
CA TYR A 570 -26.09 19.10 -16.46
C TYR A 570 -25.04 18.06 -16.11
N ILE A 571 -24.08 17.86 -17.03
CA ILE A 571 -23.02 16.88 -16.90
C ILE A 571 -21.65 17.53 -17.07
N TYR A 572 -20.65 16.94 -16.43
CA TYR A 572 -19.24 17.20 -16.68
C TYR A 572 -18.61 16.06 -17.48
N ALA A 573 -17.97 16.40 -18.59
CA ALA A 573 -17.28 15.45 -19.46
C ALA A 573 -15.90 15.09 -18.87
N SER A 574 -15.86 14.06 -18.04
CA SER A 574 -14.63 13.63 -17.36
C SER A 574 -13.62 12.94 -18.28
N GLN A 575 -14.09 12.28 -19.34
CA GLN A 575 -13.26 11.69 -20.40
C GLN A 575 -14.02 11.74 -21.73
N VAL A 576 -13.30 11.90 -22.82
CA VAL A 576 -13.83 11.91 -24.19
C VAL A 576 -13.02 10.93 -25.05
N ASP A 577 -13.66 9.88 -25.57
CA ASP A 577 -13.08 8.89 -26.47
C ASP A 577 -13.68 9.03 -27.87
N LEU A 578 -12.82 9.35 -28.83
CA LEU A 578 -13.18 9.59 -30.23
C LEU A 578 -12.77 8.45 -31.17
N LYS A 579 -12.32 7.30 -30.65
CA LYS A 579 -11.86 6.17 -31.47
C LYS A 579 -12.96 5.59 -32.38
N TYR A 580 -14.22 5.70 -31.96
CA TYR A 580 -15.39 5.20 -32.71
C TYR A 580 -16.49 6.27 -32.80
N ALA A 581 -17.74 5.96 -32.43
CA ALA A 581 -18.71 7.00 -32.12
C ALA A 581 -18.21 7.74 -30.86
N PRO A 582 -18.23 9.08 -30.81
CA PRO A 582 -17.82 9.85 -29.64
C PRO A 582 -18.50 9.31 -28.39
N ARG A 583 -17.69 8.94 -27.41
CA ARG A 583 -18.12 8.43 -26.11
C ARG A 583 -17.59 9.34 -25.04
N ILE A 584 -18.45 9.70 -24.11
CA ILE A 584 -18.07 10.52 -22.97
C ILE A 584 -18.35 9.77 -21.68
N THR A 585 -17.40 9.81 -20.76
CA THR A 585 -17.66 9.45 -19.38
C THR A 585 -18.17 10.73 -18.71
N ALA A 586 -19.47 10.76 -18.43
CA ALA A 586 -20.19 11.92 -17.93
C ALA A 586 -20.47 11.76 -16.44
N ARG A 587 -20.18 12.80 -15.65
CA ARG A 587 -20.61 12.90 -14.25
C ARG A 587 -21.76 13.90 -14.15
N CYS A 588 -22.92 13.48 -13.65
CA CYS A 588 -24.05 14.36 -13.39
C CYS A 588 -23.72 15.33 -12.26
N LEU A 589 -23.86 16.65 -12.49
CA LEU A 589 -23.54 17.67 -11.48
C LEU A 589 -24.53 17.69 -10.30
N ALA A 590 -25.78 17.28 -10.52
CA ALA A 590 -26.79 17.23 -9.47
C ALA A 590 -26.65 16.02 -8.54
N THR A 591 -26.31 14.85 -9.09
CA THR A 591 -26.38 13.56 -8.36
C THR A 591 -25.02 12.89 -8.17
N GLY A 592 -23.98 13.32 -8.88
CA GLY A 592 -22.66 12.68 -8.89
C GLY A 592 -22.60 11.38 -9.68
N LYS A 593 -23.73 10.89 -10.22
CA LYS A 593 -23.80 9.65 -10.99
C LYS A 593 -22.88 9.73 -12.21
N ILE A 594 -22.04 8.70 -12.37
CA ILE A 594 -21.15 8.56 -13.52
C ILE A 594 -21.77 7.56 -14.50
N GLU A 595 -21.92 7.95 -15.75
CA GLU A 595 -22.31 7.05 -16.84
C GLU A 595 -21.50 7.31 -18.11
N THR A 596 -21.32 6.27 -18.90
CA THR A 596 -20.78 6.42 -20.27
C THR A 596 -21.91 6.69 -21.24
N LEU A 597 -21.90 7.86 -21.87
CA LEU A 597 -22.88 8.29 -22.86
C LEU A 597 -22.23 8.31 -24.24
N LYS A 598 -23.01 7.97 -25.28
CA LYS A 598 -22.58 8.17 -26.67
C LYS A 598 -23.11 9.51 -27.17
N VAL A 599 -22.37 10.16 -28.04
CA VAL A 599 -22.82 11.36 -28.75
C VAL A 599 -22.90 11.03 -30.23
N TYR A 600 -23.96 11.48 -30.89
CA TYR A 600 -24.04 11.35 -32.34
C TYR A 600 -22.88 12.08 -33.00
N LYS A 601 -22.24 11.46 -34.00
CA LYS A 601 -21.08 12.03 -34.68
C LYS A 601 -21.37 13.43 -35.21
N ASN A 602 -22.48 13.60 -35.94
CA ASN A 602 -22.85 14.90 -36.51
C ASN A 602 -23.09 15.95 -35.41
N THR A 603 -23.73 15.56 -34.30
CA THR A 603 -23.95 16.45 -33.15
C THR A 603 -22.62 16.87 -32.53
N TYR A 604 -21.71 15.93 -32.26
CA TYR A 604 -20.41 16.22 -31.65
C TYR A 604 -19.54 17.11 -32.53
N TYR A 605 -19.39 16.77 -33.81
CA TYR A 605 -18.52 17.52 -34.73
C TYR A 605 -19.09 18.88 -35.14
N SER A 606 -20.38 19.14 -34.87
CA SER A 606 -20.97 20.48 -35.07
C SER A 606 -20.60 21.49 -33.98
N ASP A 607 -20.32 21.03 -32.75
CA ASP A 607 -19.95 21.87 -31.61
C ASP A 607 -19.01 21.10 -30.65
N PRO A 608 -17.78 20.76 -31.08
CA PRO A 608 -16.92 19.84 -30.35
C PRO A 608 -16.49 20.40 -29.00
N PHE A 609 -16.33 19.52 -28.01
CA PHE A 609 -15.89 19.88 -26.67
C PHE A 609 -14.80 18.92 -26.18
N GLU A 610 -13.95 19.39 -25.27
CA GLU A 610 -12.85 18.61 -24.71
C GLU A 610 -13.19 18.03 -23.33
N GLN A 611 -12.28 17.19 -22.83
CA GLN A 611 -12.30 16.77 -21.43
C GLN A 611 -12.33 18.02 -20.53
N GLY A 612 -13.24 18.04 -19.56
CA GLY A 612 -13.45 19.19 -18.68
C GLY A 612 -14.66 20.06 -19.03
N ALA A 613 -15.28 19.86 -20.18
CA ALA A 613 -16.45 20.64 -20.59
C ALA A 613 -17.70 20.35 -19.73
N ILE A 614 -18.47 21.41 -19.45
CA ILE A 614 -19.80 21.32 -18.85
C ILE A 614 -20.83 21.32 -19.98
N ILE A 615 -21.75 20.38 -19.95
CA ILE A 615 -22.70 20.16 -21.03
C ILE A 615 -24.10 20.07 -20.46
N PHE A 616 -25.04 20.75 -21.10
CA PHE A 616 -26.46 20.55 -20.86
C PHE A 616 -27.06 19.65 -21.94
N CYS A 617 -27.46 18.44 -21.55
CA CYS A 617 -28.07 17.46 -22.47
C CYS A 617 -29.52 17.82 -22.79
N ARG A 618 -29.74 18.49 -23.93
CA ARG A 618 -31.07 18.93 -24.38
C ARG A 618 -31.96 17.78 -24.82
N VAL A 619 -31.39 16.80 -25.52
CA VAL A 619 -32.13 15.61 -25.97
C VAL A 619 -31.25 14.38 -25.80
N MET A 620 -31.81 13.34 -25.17
CA MET A 620 -31.18 12.04 -24.99
C MET A 620 -32.15 10.93 -25.34
N GLU A 621 -31.64 9.88 -25.97
CA GLU A 621 -32.39 8.69 -26.38
C GLU A 621 -31.69 7.43 -25.90
N LYS A 622 -32.44 6.41 -25.50
CA LYS A 622 -31.87 5.10 -25.16
C LYS A 622 -32.03 4.17 -26.35
N LYS A 623 -30.93 3.61 -26.87
CA LYS A 623 -30.94 2.72 -28.04
C LYS A 623 -30.31 1.38 -27.71
N ALA A 624 -30.85 0.31 -28.30
CA ALA A 624 -30.21 -1.01 -28.26
C ALA A 624 -28.82 -0.92 -28.94
N PRO A 625 -27.82 -1.66 -28.45
CA PRO A 625 -26.56 -1.79 -29.17
C PRO A 625 -26.80 -2.47 -30.52
N VAL A 626 -25.94 -2.17 -31.50
CA VAL A 626 -25.99 -2.82 -32.82
C VAL A 626 -24.81 -3.76 -32.98
N LYS A 627 -25.06 -4.94 -33.54
CA LYS A 627 -24.05 -5.95 -33.88
C LYS A 627 -23.93 -6.06 -35.39
N PHE A 628 -22.71 -6.25 -35.88
CA PHE A 628 -22.48 -6.47 -37.30
C PHE A 628 -22.60 -7.97 -37.58
N VAL A 629 -23.65 -8.36 -38.29
CA VAL A 629 -23.94 -9.75 -38.65
C VAL A 629 -24.18 -9.80 -40.15
N ASN A 630 -23.44 -10.67 -40.84
CA ASN A 630 -23.63 -10.95 -42.27
C ASN A 630 -23.67 -9.72 -43.20
N GLY A 631 -22.85 -8.70 -42.93
CA GLY A 631 -22.74 -7.51 -43.80
C GLY A 631 -23.70 -6.37 -43.45
N THR A 632 -24.59 -6.55 -42.47
CA THR A 632 -25.56 -5.55 -42.01
C THR A 632 -25.46 -5.31 -40.50
N TYR A 633 -25.75 -4.09 -40.06
CA TYR A 633 -25.87 -3.78 -38.64
C TYR A 633 -27.28 -4.10 -38.18
N GLU A 634 -27.42 -5.08 -37.29
CA GLU A 634 -28.69 -5.48 -36.69
C GLU A 634 -28.74 -5.04 -35.22
N GLU A 635 -29.94 -4.74 -34.70
CA GLU A 635 -30.13 -4.47 -33.27
C GLU A 635 -29.87 -5.73 -32.44
N ASP A 636 -29.03 -5.60 -31.43
CA ASP A 636 -28.76 -6.64 -30.46
C ASP A 636 -29.77 -6.54 -29.30
N THR A 637 -30.86 -7.30 -29.44
CA THR A 637 -31.98 -7.34 -28.47
C THR A 637 -31.59 -7.86 -27.09
N HIS A 638 -30.43 -8.51 -26.95
CA HIS A 638 -29.92 -9.01 -25.68
C HIS A 638 -28.87 -8.08 -25.05
N GLY A 639 -28.43 -7.04 -25.78
CA GLY A 639 -27.44 -6.09 -25.30
C GLY A 639 -28.05 -4.98 -24.46
N ILE A 640 -27.29 -4.49 -23.48
CA ILE A 640 -27.74 -3.43 -22.56
C ILE A 640 -27.95 -2.12 -23.34
N PRO A 641 -29.17 -1.53 -23.34
CA PRO A 641 -29.44 -0.29 -24.06
C PRO A 641 -28.58 0.88 -23.56
N GLN A 642 -28.05 1.67 -24.48
CA GLN A 642 -27.11 2.76 -24.22
C GLN A 642 -27.77 4.12 -24.44
N TRP A 643 -27.40 5.10 -23.62
CA TRP A 643 -27.83 6.49 -23.81
C TRP A 643 -27.04 7.18 -24.91
N TRP A 644 -27.76 7.88 -25.78
CA TRP A 644 -27.24 8.69 -26.87
C TRP A 644 -27.69 10.13 -26.69
N ILE A 645 -26.73 11.05 -26.70
CA ILE A 645 -26.96 12.49 -26.77
C ILE A 645 -27.13 12.85 -28.25
N THR A 646 -28.34 13.30 -28.60
CA THR A 646 -28.68 13.76 -29.95
C THR A 646 -28.58 15.28 -30.08
N ASN A 647 -28.71 16.01 -28.96
CA ASN A 647 -28.58 17.45 -28.92
C ASN A 647 -28.07 17.91 -27.54
N TYR A 648 -27.11 18.83 -27.53
CA TYR A 648 -26.57 19.45 -26.33
C TYR A 648 -26.21 20.92 -26.55
N SER A 649 -25.92 21.62 -25.45
CA SER A 649 -25.19 22.88 -25.49
C SER A 649 -24.06 22.87 -24.48
N ILE A 650 -22.90 23.40 -24.87
CA ILE A 650 -21.79 23.66 -23.95
C ILE A 650 -22.21 24.81 -23.04
N VAL A 651 -22.02 24.65 -21.74
CA VAL A 651 -22.38 25.64 -20.72
C VAL A 651 -21.12 26.36 -20.29
N LYS A 652 -21.12 27.69 -20.36
CA LYS A 652 -20.00 28.49 -19.85
C LYS A 652 -20.05 28.51 -18.32
N PRO A 653 -18.91 28.38 -17.62
CA PRO A 653 -18.89 28.38 -16.16
C PRO A 653 -19.53 29.63 -15.56
N GLU A 654 -19.34 30.81 -16.16
CA GLU A 654 -19.90 32.08 -15.68
C GLU A 654 -21.43 32.10 -15.75
N GLU A 655 -22.01 31.47 -16.78
CA GLU A 655 -23.46 31.32 -16.92
C GLU A 655 -24.03 30.40 -15.83
N LEU A 656 -23.28 29.36 -15.49
CA LEU A 656 -23.66 28.43 -14.43
C LEU A 656 -23.56 29.10 -13.05
N ASP A 657 -22.50 29.85 -12.78
CA ASP A 657 -22.34 30.60 -11.54
C ASP A 657 -23.47 31.61 -11.33
N LYS A 658 -23.78 32.40 -12.37
CA LYS A 658 -24.91 33.34 -12.33
C LYS A 658 -26.23 32.63 -12.05
N PHE A 659 -26.48 31.50 -12.70
CA PHE A 659 -27.69 30.69 -12.46
C PHE A 659 -27.75 30.16 -11.02
N LEU A 660 -26.62 29.71 -10.47
CA LEU A 660 -26.50 29.22 -9.10
C LEU A 660 -26.61 30.35 -8.05
N GLU A 661 -26.35 31.59 -8.43
CA GLU A 661 -26.58 32.78 -7.60
C GLU A 661 -28.04 33.23 -7.63
N GLU A 662 -28.69 33.24 -8.79
CA GLU A 662 -30.11 33.64 -8.97
C GLU A 662 -31.12 32.67 -8.32
N LYS A 663 -30.70 31.44 -8.05
CA LYS A 663 -31.50 30.38 -7.42
C LYS A 663 -31.40 30.34 -5.88
N LYS A 664 -30.53 31.17 -5.28
CA LYS A 664 -30.40 31.34 -3.82
C LYS A 664 -31.32 32.44 -3.33
#